data_AF-A0A061QK13-F1
#
_entry.id   AF-A0A061QK13-F1
#
_cell.length_a   1.000
_cell.length_b   1.000
_cell.length_c   1.000
_cell.angle_alpha   90.00
_cell.angle_beta   90.00
_cell.angle_gamma   90.00
#
_symmetry.space_group_name_H-M   'P 1'
#
loop_
_entity.id
_entity.type
_entity.pdbx_description
1 polymer ?
#
loop_
_entity_poly.entity_id
_entity_poly.type
_entity_poly.pdbx_seq_one_letter_code
_entity_poly.pdbx_strand_id
1 'polypeptide(L)'
;MPNITQRKVPIKAKIHGTMHHISPSSVLEPAGAFPKHFPGTKVCATLGPACHDVDTLARLLNSGMTSARVDLTWGNVEFHKRSLRNLAEACKRTKRLCGVMVDTLGREVYVKREFEHDSMGWPVSREALEFKKGHQVTLTTRDAEASSELLPVTFPGFPSMCQIGDEIFIGRYLVTGAESASCYARVVELESDASMSGLLTIFHVERSSHSVSNLQNTLPALMESDIEALRQLKDEFDIDWLCLSYARSAQDVLDARQILDELGMADTEIMAKVETRQALLEFKNILRHADGIIISRGNIGLDVQPEKMCLVQKTIISACNVVGKPVCITRVVDTMANTPRPTRAEATDVANAVLDGVDGILLGAETLRGKYPVETVKCVTSIAIQAEKNFDHQKHFEFLMDESLDESALFGEDSGLWAPMQGNIPTHLTLTTAHSSSSLSGTATAAGGVTSSKSVSSFNEVAGSAVQTGRPYLSKLESICSSAVRAAEKVRAKLIVVFTNKGRTARLVAKYRPPMPILTVVIPYLTTDRLKWKLIGRGVARQCQVVRGVCPVLAAPFQHGGEDVLREALELGMEMELVGPDDHVVCVQRLQDDMSLQVLKVSEAFAELPAEGAMNDLRSASSTADGSHMRLRALTRSLSAEGRGGHVNQMP
;
A
#
# COMPACT_ATOMS: atom_id res chain seq x y z
N MET A 1 30.37 -57.99 1.08
CA MET A 1 29.76 -57.03 0.15
C MET A 1 29.22 -55.86 0.97
N PRO A 2 29.54 -54.60 0.65
CA PRO A 2 29.12 -53.45 1.46
C PRO A 2 27.66 -53.04 1.18
N ASN A 3 26.99 -52.51 2.21
CA ASN A 3 25.61 -52.04 2.14
C ASN A 3 25.44 -50.92 1.11
N ILE A 4 24.56 -51.13 0.12
CA ILE A 4 24.04 -50.05 -0.72
C ILE A 4 23.01 -49.28 0.10
N THR A 5 23.45 -48.22 0.76
CA THR A 5 22.54 -47.21 1.32
C THR A 5 21.78 -46.56 0.16
N GLN A 6 20.47 -46.79 0.09
CA GLN A 6 19.59 -46.08 -0.84
C GLN A 6 19.58 -44.59 -0.51
N ARG A 7 20.48 -43.82 -1.14
CA ARG A 7 20.34 -42.37 -1.25
C ARG A 7 19.05 -42.09 -2.01
N LYS A 8 17.98 -41.77 -1.27
CA LYS A 8 16.79 -41.12 -1.85
C LYS A 8 17.23 -39.79 -2.45
N VAL A 9 17.53 -39.79 -3.74
CA VAL A 9 17.67 -38.56 -4.52
C VAL A 9 16.27 -37.93 -4.55
N PRO A 10 16.05 -36.74 -3.95
CA PRO A 10 14.76 -36.08 -4.04
C PRO A 10 14.55 -35.69 -5.50
N ILE A 11 13.49 -36.22 -6.10
CA ILE A 11 13.03 -35.83 -7.44
C ILE A 11 12.63 -34.35 -7.33
N LYS A 12 13.52 -33.45 -7.78
CA LYS A 12 13.26 -32.01 -7.85
C LYS A 12 12.28 -31.71 -8.98
N ALA A 13 11.00 -32.02 -8.78
CA ALA A 13 9.94 -31.38 -9.53
C ALA A 13 9.99 -29.87 -9.25
N LYS A 14 10.03 -29.04 -10.30
CA LYS A 14 9.87 -27.58 -10.19
C LYS A 14 8.41 -27.23 -9.87
N ILE A 15 7.98 -27.56 -8.66
CA ILE A 15 6.81 -26.95 -8.02
C ILE A 15 7.31 -25.60 -7.44
N HIS A 16 6.44 -24.59 -7.35
CA HIS A 16 6.79 -23.25 -6.87
C HIS A 16 7.64 -23.33 -5.58
N GLY A 17 8.88 -22.84 -5.64
CA GLY A 17 9.90 -23.07 -4.62
C GLY A 17 9.77 -22.16 -3.40
N THR A 18 8.55 -21.90 -2.94
CA THR A 18 8.19 -20.82 -2.02
C THR A 18 7.68 -21.26 -0.65
N MET A 19 7.56 -22.57 -0.38
CA MET A 19 7.31 -23.07 0.97
C MET A 19 8.45 -23.99 1.41
N HIS A 20 9.05 -23.68 2.57
CA HIS A 20 9.90 -24.62 3.29
C HIS A 20 9.13 -25.93 3.56
N HIS A 21 9.80 -27.01 3.95
CA HIS A 21 9.18 -28.33 4.13
C HIS A 21 8.10 -28.36 5.25
N ILE A 22 6.88 -27.91 4.95
CA ILE A 22 5.74 -27.95 5.86
C ILE A 22 5.34 -29.41 6.05
N SER A 23 5.38 -29.88 7.29
CA SER A 23 4.84 -31.20 7.61
C SER A 23 3.30 -31.15 7.58
N PRO A 24 2.58 -32.18 7.07
CA PRO A 24 1.12 -32.20 7.14
C PRO A 24 0.59 -32.07 8.58
N SER A 25 1.34 -32.56 9.58
CA SER A 25 1.06 -32.38 11.01
C SER A 25 1.09 -30.93 11.46
N SER A 26 2.09 -30.13 11.06
CA SER A 26 2.21 -28.71 11.46
C SER A 26 1.13 -27.81 10.86
N VAL A 27 0.40 -28.28 9.84
CA VAL A 27 -0.78 -27.57 9.30
C VAL A 27 -2.01 -27.75 10.21
N LEU A 28 -2.04 -28.82 11.02
CA LEU A 28 -3.12 -29.13 11.96
C LEU A 28 -2.91 -28.52 13.35
N GLU A 29 -1.71 -27.99 13.63
CA GLU A 29 -1.44 -27.28 14.88
C GLU A 29 -2.31 -26.02 14.96
N PRO A 30 -3.02 -25.79 16.08
CA PRO A 30 -3.84 -24.60 16.22
C PRO A 30 -2.96 -23.35 16.15
N ALA A 31 -3.48 -22.30 15.51
CA ALA A 31 -2.83 -21.00 15.55
C ALA A 31 -2.59 -20.58 17.01
N GLY A 32 -1.34 -20.19 17.32
CA GLY A 32 -0.96 -19.71 18.64
C GLY A 32 -1.73 -18.45 19.05
N ALA A 33 -1.46 -17.98 20.28
CA ALA A 33 -2.05 -16.74 20.78
C ALA A 33 -1.84 -15.58 19.80
N PHE A 34 -2.84 -14.70 19.69
CA PHE A 34 -2.75 -13.51 18.86
C PHE A 34 -1.58 -12.64 19.38
N PRO A 35 -0.61 -12.26 18.52
CA PRO A 35 0.62 -11.64 18.98
C PRO A 35 0.34 -10.28 19.63
N LYS A 36 1.10 -9.94 20.67
CA LYS A 36 1.02 -8.61 21.31
C LYS A 36 1.63 -7.54 20.40
N HIS A 37 2.68 -7.89 19.67
CA HIS A 37 3.29 -7.06 18.63
C HIS A 37 2.48 -7.10 17.33
N PHE A 38 2.67 -6.09 16.48
CA PHE A 38 2.01 -6.04 15.18
C PHE A 38 2.49 -7.18 14.25
N PRO A 39 1.62 -7.67 13.34
CA PRO A 39 2.05 -8.48 12.20
C PRO A 39 3.00 -7.70 11.28
N GLY A 40 3.70 -8.42 10.41
CA GLY A 40 4.48 -7.80 9.34
C GLY A 40 3.59 -7.00 8.40
N THR A 41 2.64 -7.68 7.76
CA THR A 41 1.65 -7.10 6.84
C THR A 41 0.66 -6.25 7.60
N LYS A 42 0.35 -5.07 7.08
CA LYS A 42 -0.51 -4.06 7.70
C LYS A 42 -1.98 -4.29 7.35
N VAL A 43 -2.88 -3.90 8.26
CA VAL A 43 -4.32 -3.99 8.03
C VAL A 43 -4.93 -2.60 8.23
N CYS A 44 -5.38 -2.03 7.14
CA CYS A 44 -6.02 -0.73 7.10
C CYS A 44 -7.54 -0.94 7.05
N ALA A 45 -8.31 -0.21 7.86
CA ALA A 45 -9.76 -0.34 7.91
C ALA A 45 -10.45 0.97 7.47
N THR A 46 -11.47 0.86 6.63
CA THR A 46 -12.33 2.02 6.32
C THR A 46 -13.29 2.28 7.47
N LEU A 47 -13.33 3.52 7.94
CA LEU A 47 -14.22 3.99 9.01
C LEU A 47 -15.62 4.28 8.47
N GLY A 48 -16.64 3.72 9.12
CA GLY A 48 -18.03 3.95 8.77
C GLY A 48 -18.97 3.56 9.92
N PRO A 49 -20.31 3.55 9.71
CA PRO A 49 -21.30 3.32 10.76
C PRO A 49 -21.09 2.04 11.57
N ALA A 50 -20.53 0.98 10.98
CA ALA A 50 -20.27 -0.28 11.67
C ALA A 50 -19.15 -0.20 12.73
N CYS A 51 -18.28 0.81 12.66
CA CYS A 51 -17.14 0.96 13.57
C CYS A 51 -16.94 2.41 14.04
N HIS A 52 -18.00 3.22 14.05
CA HIS A 52 -17.91 4.65 14.34
C HIS A 52 -17.68 4.95 15.85
N ASP A 53 -18.03 4.02 16.76
CA ASP A 53 -17.88 4.22 18.20
C ASP A 53 -16.47 3.89 18.74
N VAL A 54 -16.12 4.53 19.87
CA VAL A 54 -14.78 4.44 20.47
C VAL A 54 -14.42 3.04 20.97
N ASP A 55 -15.39 2.23 21.41
CA ASP A 55 -15.13 0.87 21.90
C ASP A 55 -14.82 -0.08 20.74
N THR A 56 -15.63 -0.03 19.68
CA THR A 56 -15.37 -0.80 18.46
C THR A 56 -14.03 -0.39 17.83
N LEU A 57 -13.70 0.90 17.77
CA LEU A 57 -12.38 1.38 17.31
C LEU A 57 -11.23 0.85 18.19
N ALA A 58 -11.38 0.84 19.52
CA ALA A 58 -10.39 0.26 20.42
C ALA A 58 -10.24 -1.26 20.20
N ARG A 59 -11.34 -1.98 19.94
CA ARG A 59 -11.32 -3.41 19.58
C ARG A 59 -10.66 -3.66 18.22
N LEU A 60 -10.83 -2.77 17.23
CA LEU A 60 -10.14 -2.86 15.93
C LEU A 60 -8.62 -2.67 16.08
N LEU A 61 -8.18 -1.64 16.82
CA LEU A 61 -6.75 -1.39 17.10
C LEU A 61 -6.10 -2.60 17.80
N ASN A 62 -6.76 -3.16 18.82
CA ASN A 62 -6.29 -4.35 19.52
C ASN A 62 -6.35 -5.64 18.67
N SER A 63 -7.14 -5.65 17.58
CA SER A 63 -7.26 -6.77 16.65
C SER A 63 -6.31 -6.69 15.45
N GLY A 64 -5.43 -5.68 15.39
CA GLY A 64 -4.39 -5.55 14.35
C GLY A 64 -4.56 -4.39 13.36
N MET A 65 -5.56 -3.52 13.53
CA MET A 65 -5.70 -2.31 12.68
C MET A 65 -4.51 -1.36 12.89
N THR A 66 -3.85 -0.97 11.80
CA THR A 66 -2.67 -0.06 11.82
C THR A 66 -2.96 1.31 11.20
N SER A 67 -3.92 1.39 10.27
CA SER A 67 -4.37 2.65 9.68
C SER A 67 -5.88 2.69 9.50
N ALA A 68 -6.45 3.88 9.59
CA ALA A 68 -7.86 4.17 9.39
C ALA A 68 -8.05 4.99 8.10
N ARG A 69 -8.91 4.51 7.21
CA ARG A 69 -9.31 5.17 5.96
C ARG A 69 -10.64 5.90 6.16
N VAL A 70 -10.65 7.19 5.85
CA VAL A 70 -11.83 8.05 5.70
C VAL A 70 -12.16 8.09 4.21
N ASP A 71 -13.37 7.67 3.83
CA ASP A 71 -13.79 7.59 2.43
C ASP A 71 -14.74 8.75 2.11
N LEU A 72 -14.25 9.77 1.38
CA LEU A 72 -15.02 11.00 1.08
C LEU A 72 -16.19 10.76 0.11
N THR A 73 -16.27 9.59 -0.53
CA THR A 73 -17.41 9.16 -1.35
C THR A 73 -18.71 9.07 -0.56
N TRP A 74 -18.62 8.95 0.78
CA TRP A 74 -19.76 8.76 1.68
C TRP A 74 -19.71 9.70 2.87
N GLY A 75 -20.88 10.04 3.40
CA GLY A 75 -21.00 10.85 4.61
C GLY A 75 -20.61 12.31 4.39
N ASN A 76 -21.09 13.19 5.28
CA ASN A 76 -20.66 14.58 5.28
C ASN A 76 -19.34 14.78 6.06
N VAL A 77 -18.72 15.95 5.92
CA VAL A 77 -17.43 16.24 6.58
C VAL A 77 -17.51 16.11 8.12
N GLU A 78 -18.64 16.45 8.74
CA GLU A 78 -18.78 16.34 10.20
C GLU A 78 -18.88 14.88 10.69
N PHE A 79 -19.46 13.97 9.90
CA PHE A 79 -19.38 12.52 10.16
C PHE A 79 -17.91 12.06 10.21
N HIS A 80 -17.08 12.53 9.27
CA HIS A 80 -15.65 12.20 9.20
C HIS A 80 -14.86 12.84 10.34
N LYS A 81 -15.11 14.12 10.67
CA LYS A 81 -14.53 14.79 11.84
C LYS A 81 -14.83 14.02 13.11
N ARG A 82 -16.09 13.66 13.36
CA ARG A 82 -16.50 12.88 14.54
C ARG A 82 -15.84 11.49 14.57
N SER A 83 -15.70 10.82 13.42
CA SER A 83 -14.97 9.55 13.28
C SER A 83 -13.50 9.70 13.70
N LEU A 84 -12.83 10.78 13.29
CA LEU A 84 -11.43 11.05 13.65
C LEU A 84 -11.26 11.45 15.13
N ARG A 85 -12.20 12.20 15.72
CA ARG A 85 -12.22 12.48 17.18
C ARG A 85 -12.35 11.17 17.98
N ASN A 86 -13.23 10.25 17.55
CA ASN A 86 -13.41 8.94 18.17
C ASN A 86 -12.18 8.03 17.99
N LEU A 87 -11.56 8.02 16.81
CA LEU A 87 -10.32 7.30 16.54
C LEU A 87 -9.18 7.81 17.44
N ALA A 88 -9.02 9.13 17.56
CA ALA A 88 -8.01 9.71 18.43
C ALA A 88 -8.18 9.23 19.87
N GLU A 89 -9.40 9.26 20.41
CA GLU A 89 -9.72 8.73 21.74
C GLU A 89 -9.47 7.21 21.88
N ALA A 90 -9.80 6.40 20.87
CA ALA A 90 -9.49 4.98 20.87
C ALA A 90 -7.97 4.70 20.89
N CYS A 91 -7.18 5.48 20.15
CA CYS A 91 -5.72 5.43 20.19
C CYS A 91 -5.17 5.79 21.58
N LYS A 92 -5.76 6.79 22.27
CA LYS A 92 -5.38 7.14 23.65
C LYS A 92 -5.60 5.97 24.62
N ARG A 93 -6.76 5.30 24.54
CA ARG A 93 -7.16 4.19 25.42
C ARG A 93 -6.30 2.95 25.23
N THR A 94 -6.05 2.59 23.98
CA THR A 94 -5.28 1.39 23.60
C THR A 94 -3.76 1.60 23.64
N LYS A 95 -3.30 2.86 23.68
CA LYS A 95 -1.90 3.27 23.47
C LYS A 95 -1.31 2.78 22.14
N ARG A 96 -2.17 2.47 21.15
CA ARG A 96 -1.75 2.09 19.79
C ARG A 96 -1.69 3.34 18.92
N LEU A 97 -0.64 3.44 18.10
CA LEU A 97 -0.54 4.44 17.05
C LEU A 97 -1.32 3.94 15.82
N CYS A 98 -2.06 4.83 15.17
CA CYS A 98 -2.84 4.54 13.96
C CYS A 98 -2.59 5.63 12.93
N GLY A 99 -2.35 5.26 11.66
CA GLY A 99 -2.24 6.21 10.56
C GLY A 99 -3.60 6.67 10.04
N VAL A 100 -3.72 7.92 9.61
CA VAL A 100 -4.95 8.49 9.02
C VAL A 100 -4.79 8.64 7.51
N MET A 101 -5.66 7.96 6.77
CA MET A 101 -5.72 7.99 5.32
C MET A 101 -7.04 8.65 4.89
N VAL A 102 -7.00 9.65 4.01
CA VAL A 102 -8.21 10.23 3.40
C VAL A 102 -8.26 9.79 1.94
N ASP A 103 -9.35 9.13 1.54
CA ASP A 103 -9.59 8.65 0.19
C ASP A 103 -10.59 9.56 -0.52
N THR A 104 -10.20 10.02 -1.71
CA THR A 104 -10.92 11.04 -2.47
C THR A 104 -11.98 10.43 -3.36
N LEU A 105 -13.00 11.21 -3.72
CA LEU A 105 -13.92 10.82 -4.79
C LEU A 105 -13.19 10.86 -6.14
N GLY A 106 -12.49 11.97 -6.39
CA GLY A 106 -11.82 12.22 -7.66
C GLY A 106 -12.80 12.19 -8.84
N ARG A 107 -12.27 11.81 -10.00
CA ARG A 107 -12.92 11.83 -11.33
C ARG A 107 -13.91 10.69 -11.62
N GLU A 108 -14.61 10.22 -10.60
CA GLU A 108 -15.65 9.20 -10.74
C GLU A 108 -16.86 9.75 -11.51
N VAL A 109 -17.39 8.99 -12.49
CA VAL A 109 -18.65 9.32 -13.18
C VAL A 109 -19.79 8.58 -12.51
N TYR A 110 -20.89 9.25 -12.22
CA TYR A 110 -21.96 8.66 -11.41
C TYR A 110 -23.37 9.23 -11.70
N VAL A 111 -24.44 8.53 -11.28
CA VAL A 111 -25.86 8.78 -11.61
C VAL A 111 -26.60 9.68 -10.62
N LYS A 112 -27.21 10.72 -11.17
CA LYS A 112 -28.34 11.57 -10.75
C LYS A 112 -29.25 11.13 -9.59
N ARG A 113 -28.77 10.85 -8.37
CA ARG A 113 -29.65 10.41 -7.28
C ARG A 113 -29.53 11.24 -6.00
N GLU A 114 -30.68 11.75 -5.54
CA GLU A 114 -30.86 12.30 -4.19
C GLU A 114 -30.79 11.20 -3.13
N PHE A 115 -30.20 11.53 -1.99
CA PHE A 115 -30.21 10.72 -0.79
C PHE A 115 -30.30 11.63 0.43
N GLU A 116 -31.07 11.21 1.42
CA GLU A 116 -31.16 11.89 2.71
C GLU A 116 -29.99 11.44 3.59
N HIS A 117 -29.57 12.30 4.52
CA HIS A 117 -28.61 11.91 5.55
C HIS A 117 -29.36 11.59 6.84
N ASP A 118 -28.95 10.54 7.53
CA ASP A 118 -29.45 10.25 8.88
C ASP A 118 -28.95 11.27 9.91
N SER A 119 -29.37 11.11 11.17
CA SER A 119 -28.92 11.94 12.29
C SER A 119 -27.42 11.84 12.59
N MET A 120 -26.72 10.86 12.02
CA MET A 120 -25.27 10.74 12.09
C MET A 120 -24.56 11.49 10.96
N GLY A 121 -25.25 11.92 9.91
CA GLY A 121 -24.63 12.48 8.70
C GLY A 121 -24.20 11.40 7.70
N TRP A 122 -24.77 10.20 7.77
CA TRP A 122 -24.54 9.09 6.85
C TRP A 122 -25.67 8.98 5.81
N PRO A 123 -25.38 8.72 4.52
CA PRO A 123 -26.40 8.68 3.47
C PRO A 123 -27.30 7.44 3.56
N VAL A 124 -28.61 7.69 3.55
CA VAL A 124 -29.69 6.71 3.54
C VAL A 124 -30.27 6.61 2.14
N SER A 125 -30.33 5.41 1.57
CA SER A 125 -30.93 5.20 0.25
C SER A 125 -32.44 5.03 0.31
N ARG A 126 -33.16 5.77 -0.55
CA ARG A 126 -34.52 5.44 -1.02
C ARG A 126 -34.54 4.03 -1.68
N GLU A 127 -35.72 3.52 -2.00
CA GLU A 127 -35.94 2.17 -2.57
C GLU A 127 -34.99 1.81 -3.74
N ALA A 128 -34.73 0.52 -3.94
CA ALA A 128 -33.88 0.05 -5.03
C ALA A 128 -34.56 0.30 -6.39
N LEU A 129 -33.80 0.79 -7.38
CA LEU A 129 -34.29 0.86 -8.76
C LEU A 129 -34.19 -0.54 -9.37
N GLU A 130 -35.33 -1.13 -9.73
CA GLU A 130 -35.38 -2.44 -10.37
C GLU A 130 -35.27 -2.30 -11.90
N PHE A 131 -34.29 -3.00 -12.50
CA PHE A 131 -34.12 -3.05 -13.95
C PHE A 131 -34.53 -4.42 -14.49
N LYS A 132 -35.37 -4.43 -15.53
CA LYS A 132 -35.79 -5.66 -16.21
C LYS A 132 -34.88 -5.92 -17.41
N LYS A 133 -34.33 -7.15 -17.50
CA LYS A 133 -33.48 -7.56 -18.62
C LYS A 133 -34.19 -7.32 -19.96
N GLY A 134 -33.50 -6.68 -20.90
CA GLY A 134 -34.01 -6.36 -22.24
C GLY A 134 -34.87 -5.10 -22.33
N HIS A 135 -35.10 -4.37 -21.23
CA HIS A 135 -35.66 -3.01 -21.29
C HIS A 135 -34.55 -2.00 -21.57
N GLN A 136 -34.88 -0.90 -22.25
CA GLN A 136 -33.97 0.22 -22.46
C GLN A 136 -33.95 1.11 -21.21
N VAL A 137 -32.80 1.75 -20.95
CA VAL A 137 -32.63 2.76 -19.90
C VAL A 137 -31.84 3.93 -20.49
N THR A 138 -32.32 5.15 -20.28
CA THR A 138 -31.74 6.36 -20.86
C THR A 138 -30.76 7.01 -19.89
N LEU A 139 -29.47 6.98 -20.22
CA LEU A 139 -28.45 7.76 -19.54
C LEU A 139 -28.50 9.20 -20.06
N THR A 140 -28.87 10.16 -19.22
CA THR A 140 -29.04 11.57 -19.62
C THR A 140 -28.10 12.49 -18.83
N THR A 141 -27.50 13.47 -19.48
CA THR A 141 -26.70 14.49 -18.78
C THR A 141 -27.56 15.64 -18.24
N ARG A 142 -28.80 15.80 -18.73
CA ARG A 142 -29.84 16.71 -18.22
C ARG A 142 -30.13 16.50 -16.73
N ASP A 143 -30.64 17.52 -16.07
CA ASP A 143 -31.14 17.40 -14.69
C ASP A 143 -32.53 16.75 -14.67
N ALA A 144 -32.70 15.76 -13.79
CA ALA A 144 -33.89 14.89 -13.71
C ALA A 144 -33.79 13.99 -12.46
N GLU A 145 -34.90 13.39 -12.02
CA GLU A 145 -34.89 12.36 -10.97
C GLU A 145 -34.57 10.97 -11.56
N ALA A 146 -33.72 10.20 -10.88
CA ALA A 146 -33.37 8.83 -11.30
C ALA A 146 -34.52 7.83 -11.11
N SER A 147 -34.88 7.14 -12.20
CA SER A 147 -35.88 6.07 -12.25
C SER A 147 -35.29 4.81 -12.92
N SER A 148 -36.07 3.73 -12.99
CA SER A 148 -35.69 2.52 -13.73
C SER A 148 -35.61 2.71 -15.26
N GLU A 149 -36.11 3.83 -15.79
CA GLU A 149 -36.15 4.15 -17.22
C GLU A 149 -35.16 5.27 -17.60
N LEU A 150 -34.83 6.15 -16.66
CA LEU A 150 -33.97 7.32 -16.89
C LEU A 150 -33.00 7.50 -15.73
N LEU A 151 -31.71 7.56 -16.06
CA LEU A 151 -30.61 7.70 -15.12
C LEU A 151 -29.82 8.96 -15.49
N PRO A 152 -29.95 10.06 -14.73
CA PRO A 152 -29.20 11.27 -14.99
C PRO A 152 -27.71 11.02 -14.67
N VAL A 153 -26.72 11.69 -15.28
CA VAL A 153 -25.28 11.40 -15.07
C VAL A 153 -24.45 12.66 -14.80
N THR A 154 -23.37 12.57 -14.02
CA THR A 154 -22.62 13.74 -13.57
C THR A 154 -21.74 14.40 -14.60
N PHE A 155 -21.09 13.60 -15.45
CA PHE A 155 -20.13 14.13 -16.42
C PHE A 155 -20.86 14.56 -17.70
N PRO A 156 -20.92 15.87 -18.04
CA PRO A 156 -21.65 16.34 -19.23
C PRO A 156 -21.05 15.81 -20.54
N GLY A 157 -19.75 15.48 -20.56
CA GLY A 157 -19.08 14.85 -21.70
C GLY A 157 -19.31 13.33 -21.83
N PHE A 158 -20.14 12.72 -20.97
CA PHE A 158 -20.35 11.27 -21.01
C PHE A 158 -20.92 10.75 -22.35
N PRO A 159 -21.90 11.40 -23.02
CA PRO A 159 -22.39 10.94 -24.32
C PRO A 159 -21.31 10.93 -25.40
N SER A 160 -20.39 11.92 -25.39
CA SER A 160 -19.26 11.97 -26.33
C SER A 160 -18.18 10.92 -26.07
N MET A 161 -18.16 10.27 -24.90
CA MET A 161 -17.28 9.13 -24.65
C MET A 161 -17.84 7.83 -25.26
N CYS A 162 -19.15 7.74 -25.45
CA CYS A 162 -19.88 6.53 -25.85
C CYS A 162 -19.99 6.37 -27.39
N GLN A 163 -20.17 5.14 -27.84
CA GLN A 163 -20.46 4.71 -29.22
C GLN A 163 -21.50 3.59 -29.20
N ILE A 164 -22.27 3.47 -30.28
CA ILE A 164 -23.25 2.39 -30.42
C ILE A 164 -22.52 1.04 -30.41
N GLY A 165 -22.97 0.13 -29.54
CA GLY A 165 -22.37 -1.19 -29.31
C GLY A 165 -21.62 -1.33 -27.98
N ASP A 166 -21.28 -0.22 -27.32
CA ASP A 166 -20.49 -0.24 -26.08
C ASP A 166 -21.22 -0.88 -24.90
N GLU A 167 -20.44 -1.44 -23.98
CA GLU A 167 -20.94 -1.96 -22.71
C GLU A 167 -20.65 -0.96 -21.58
N ILE A 168 -21.70 -0.60 -20.85
CA ILE A 168 -21.67 0.31 -19.72
C ILE A 168 -22.08 -0.48 -18.48
N PHE A 169 -21.21 -0.50 -17.48
CA PHE A 169 -21.51 -1.06 -16.17
C PHE A 169 -22.10 0.05 -15.27
N ILE A 170 -23.28 -0.21 -14.72
CA ILE A 170 -24.00 0.69 -13.82
C ILE A 170 -24.22 -0.06 -12.51
N GLY A 171 -23.69 0.42 -11.39
CA GLY A 171 -23.85 -0.30 -10.13
C GLY A 171 -23.19 0.35 -8.93
N ARG A 172 -23.65 -0.02 -7.73
CA ARG A 172 -23.03 0.44 -6.48
C ARG A 172 -21.74 -0.33 -6.21
N TYR A 173 -20.61 0.23 -6.64
CA TYR A 173 -19.26 -0.33 -6.52
C TYR A 173 -18.94 -0.99 -5.16
N LEU A 174 -19.42 -0.41 -4.04
CA LEU A 174 -19.13 -0.91 -2.68
C LEU A 174 -20.10 -1.98 -2.15
N VAL A 175 -21.08 -2.48 -2.91
CA VAL A 175 -22.04 -3.52 -2.45
C VAL A 175 -21.42 -4.93 -2.50
N THR A 176 -20.62 -5.23 -1.48
CA THR A 176 -20.51 -6.53 -0.79
C THR A 176 -20.83 -7.80 -1.62
N GLY A 177 -20.07 -8.09 -2.68
CA GLY A 177 -20.09 -9.36 -3.39
C GLY A 177 -21.48 -9.84 -3.88
N ALA A 178 -22.42 -8.92 -4.05
CA ALA A 178 -23.82 -9.23 -4.37
C ALA A 178 -24.19 -8.53 -5.68
N GLU A 179 -24.14 -9.30 -6.77
CA GLU A 179 -24.43 -8.88 -8.15
C GLU A 179 -25.87 -8.37 -8.35
N SER A 180 -26.72 -8.45 -7.31
CA SER A 180 -28.10 -7.96 -7.29
C SER A 180 -28.26 -6.43 -7.27
N ALA A 181 -27.16 -5.66 -7.34
CA ALA A 181 -27.16 -4.19 -7.28
C ALA A 181 -26.36 -3.53 -8.43
N SER A 182 -26.16 -4.27 -9.53
CA SER A 182 -25.50 -3.81 -10.75
C SER A 182 -26.20 -4.33 -12.01
N CYS A 183 -26.04 -3.62 -13.11
CA CYS A 183 -26.46 -4.07 -14.44
C CYS A 183 -25.42 -3.68 -15.49
N TYR A 184 -25.41 -4.45 -16.58
CA TYR A 184 -24.68 -4.11 -17.80
C TYR A 184 -25.69 -3.64 -18.84
N ALA A 185 -25.52 -2.41 -19.31
CA ALA A 185 -26.28 -1.83 -20.41
C ALA A 185 -25.43 -1.87 -21.68
N ARG A 186 -26.07 -2.03 -22.86
CA ARG A 186 -25.41 -1.84 -24.16
C ARG A 186 -25.92 -0.57 -24.81
N VAL A 187 -25.03 0.28 -25.30
CA VAL A 187 -25.41 1.51 -26.02
C VAL A 187 -26.06 1.14 -27.35
N VAL A 188 -27.32 1.55 -27.53
CA VAL A 188 -28.11 1.31 -28.74
C VAL A 188 -28.34 2.58 -29.56
N GLU A 189 -28.31 3.74 -28.92
CA GLU A 189 -28.63 5.05 -29.48
C GLU A 189 -27.87 6.15 -28.71
N LEU A 190 -27.65 7.30 -29.33
CA LEU A 190 -26.95 8.45 -28.75
C LEU A 190 -27.66 9.75 -29.14
N GLU A 191 -28.16 10.47 -28.13
CA GLU A 191 -28.67 11.84 -28.25
C GLU A 191 -27.81 12.78 -27.37
N SER A 192 -27.63 14.03 -27.78
CA SER A 192 -26.71 14.97 -27.12
C SER A 192 -27.41 16.26 -26.66
N ASP A 193 -27.52 16.50 -25.34
CA ASP A 193 -27.74 17.84 -24.76
C ASP A 193 -27.58 17.93 -23.20
N ALA A 194 -26.98 19.04 -22.72
CA ALA A 194 -26.93 19.57 -21.32
C ALA A 194 -26.19 18.79 -20.19
N SER A 195 -26.32 19.18 -18.90
CA SER A 195 -25.29 19.06 -17.82
C SER A 195 -25.73 18.78 -16.33
N MET A 196 -24.84 18.16 -15.49
CA MET A 196 -24.65 18.10 -13.97
C MET A 196 -25.84 17.91 -12.95
N SER A 197 -25.77 17.30 -11.74
CA SER A 197 -24.81 16.39 -11.01
C SER A 197 -25.46 15.62 -9.77
N GLY A 198 -24.93 14.46 -9.28
CA GLY A 198 -25.45 13.59 -8.16
C GLY A 198 -25.32 12.05 -8.43
N LEU A 199 -25.53 11.08 -7.49
CA LEU A 199 -24.67 9.84 -7.30
C LEU A 199 -25.17 8.32 -7.38
N LEU A 200 -24.68 7.55 -8.38
CA LEU A 200 -24.39 6.07 -8.46
C LEU A 200 -23.29 5.75 -9.53
N THR A 201 -22.19 5.05 -9.26
CA THR A 201 -21.10 4.92 -10.26
C THR A 201 -21.48 4.31 -11.62
N ILE A 202 -20.97 4.92 -12.70
CA ILE A 202 -21.01 4.43 -14.09
C ILE A 202 -19.57 4.17 -14.55
N PHE A 203 -19.31 2.95 -14.99
CA PHE A 203 -18.07 2.60 -15.69
C PHE A 203 -18.37 2.37 -17.17
N HIS A 204 -17.66 3.10 -18.02
CA HIS A 204 -17.56 2.79 -19.43
C HIS A 204 -16.47 1.73 -19.62
N VAL A 205 -16.69 0.67 -20.38
CA VAL A 205 -15.68 -0.39 -20.59
C VAL A 205 -14.76 -0.02 -21.78
N GLU A 206 -13.47 -0.30 -21.67
CA GLU A 206 -12.50 0.02 -22.74
C GLU A 206 -12.72 -0.83 -24.00
N ARG A 207 -12.83 -0.17 -25.17
CA ARG A 207 -13.07 -0.83 -26.47
C ARG A 207 -11.82 -1.47 -27.07
N SER A 208 -10.64 -0.90 -26.78
CA SER A 208 -9.40 -1.19 -27.50
C SER A 208 -8.40 -2.01 -26.70
N SER A 209 -7.60 -2.80 -27.41
CA SER A 209 -6.43 -3.46 -26.85
C SER A 209 -5.20 -2.55 -26.75
N HIS A 210 -5.18 -1.42 -27.47
CA HIS A 210 -3.98 -0.59 -27.70
C HIS A 210 -4.23 0.94 -27.59
N SER A 211 -5.47 1.38 -27.35
CA SER A 211 -5.84 2.78 -27.09
C SER A 211 -6.60 2.88 -25.76
N VAL A 212 -6.77 4.10 -25.26
CA VAL A 212 -7.58 4.44 -24.06
C VAL A 212 -8.51 5.63 -24.32
N SER A 213 -8.72 5.98 -25.60
CA SER A 213 -9.36 7.21 -26.08
C SER A 213 -10.81 7.40 -25.64
N ASN A 214 -11.51 6.34 -25.25
CA ASN A 214 -12.91 6.34 -24.83
C ASN A 214 -13.11 6.28 -23.31
N LEU A 215 -12.03 6.25 -22.53
CA LEU A 215 -12.05 6.35 -21.07
C LEU A 215 -11.64 7.74 -20.53
N GLN A 216 -11.22 8.65 -21.41
CA GLN A 216 -10.69 9.95 -21.01
C GLN A 216 -11.79 10.98 -20.73
N ASN A 217 -12.43 10.88 -19.56
CA ASN A 217 -13.17 12.01 -19.00
C ASN A 217 -12.21 13.18 -18.69
N THR A 218 -12.68 14.42 -18.74
CA THR A 218 -11.89 15.64 -18.48
C THR A 218 -11.95 16.11 -17.03
N LEU A 219 -12.41 15.26 -16.11
CA LEU A 219 -12.52 15.60 -14.70
C LEU A 219 -11.12 15.68 -14.04
N PRO A 220 -10.89 16.65 -13.13
CA PRO A 220 -9.62 16.83 -12.44
C PRO A 220 -9.29 15.62 -11.55
N ALA A 221 -8.02 15.49 -11.14
CA ALA A 221 -7.60 14.39 -10.26
C ALA A 221 -8.21 14.51 -8.85
N LEU A 222 -8.37 15.75 -8.37
CA LEU A 222 -9.10 16.12 -7.16
C LEU A 222 -10.27 17.03 -7.56
N MET A 223 -11.47 16.72 -7.08
CA MET A 223 -12.64 17.57 -7.27
C MET A 223 -12.64 18.71 -6.24
N GLU A 224 -13.32 19.83 -6.52
CA GLU A 224 -13.43 20.94 -5.54
C GLU A 224 -14.04 20.47 -4.20
N SER A 225 -14.93 19.47 -4.24
CA SER A 225 -15.46 18.80 -3.04
C SER A 225 -14.39 18.05 -2.23
N ASP A 226 -13.41 17.43 -2.90
CA ASP A 226 -12.28 16.78 -2.22
C ASP A 226 -11.40 17.85 -1.55
N ILE A 227 -11.10 18.93 -2.28
CA ILE A 227 -10.26 20.05 -1.81
C ILE A 227 -10.89 20.74 -0.60
N GLU A 228 -12.19 21.02 -0.63
CA GLU A 228 -12.91 21.63 0.48
C GLU A 228 -13.03 20.69 1.69
N ALA A 229 -13.26 19.39 1.48
CA ALA A 229 -13.24 18.41 2.57
C ALA A 229 -11.85 18.32 3.23
N LEU A 230 -10.77 18.27 2.44
CA LEU A 230 -9.40 18.30 2.95
C LEU A 230 -9.12 19.59 3.74
N ARG A 231 -9.55 20.75 3.22
CA ARG A 231 -9.43 22.06 3.85
C ARG A 231 -10.10 22.10 5.22
N GLN A 232 -11.29 21.52 5.37
CA GLN A 232 -12.00 21.46 6.65
C GLN A 232 -11.45 20.41 7.63
N LEU A 233 -10.86 19.33 7.14
CA LEU A 233 -10.30 18.25 7.97
C LEU A 233 -8.93 18.62 8.56
N LYS A 234 -8.05 19.26 7.78
CA LYS A 234 -6.68 19.61 8.21
C LYS A 234 -6.63 20.56 9.42
N ASP A 235 -7.68 21.34 9.64
CA ASP A 235 -7.75 22.33 10.73
C ASP A 235 -7.89 21.65 12.11
N GLU A 236 -8.35 20.39 12.15
CA GLU A 236 -8.51 19.61 13.38
C GLU A 236 -7.61 18.36 13.43
N PHE A 237 -7.19 17.82 12.29
CA PHE A 237 -6.48 16.54 12.20
C PHE A 237 -5.31 16.57 11.22
N ASP A 238 -4.19 15.98 11.64
CA ASP A 238 -3.14 15.61 10.70
C ASP A 238 -3.66 14.48 9.77
N ILE A 239 -3.51 14.65 8.46
CA ILE A 239 -3.75 13.60 7.47
C ILE A 239 -2.39 13.05 7.04
N ASP A 240 -2.15 11.76 7.28
CA ASP A 240 -0.85 11.14 7.00
C ASP A 240 -0.72 10.73 5.53
N TRP A 241 -1.84 10.26 4.94
CA TRP A 241 -1.93 9.80 3.55
C TRP A 241 -3.16 10.35 2.83
N LEU A 242 -2.98 10.83 1.59
CA LEU A 242 -4.02 11.05 0.60
C LEU A 242 -4.09 9.85 -0.34
N CYS A 243 -5.24 9.16 -0.43
CA CYS A 243 -5.46 8.10 -1.42
C CYS A 243 -6.09 8.75 -2.66
N LEU A 244 -5.29 8.92 -3.71
CA LEU A 244 -5.69 9.61 -4.94
C LEU A 244 -6.44 8.64 -5.87
N SER A 245 -7.77 8.77 -5.90
CA SER A 245 -8.66 8.00 -6.77
C SER A 245 -8.44 8.29 -8.25
N TYR A 246 -8.51 7.25 -9.08
CA TYR A 246 -8.39 7.30 -10.54
C TYR A 246 -7.14 8.08 -11.02
N ALA A 247 -5.99 7.84 -10.40
CA ALA A 247 -4.71 8.31 -10.91
C ALA A 247 -4.43 7.67 -12.28
N ARG A 248 -4.28 8.47 -13.34
CA ARG A 248 -4.11 8.03 -14.74
C ARG A 248 -2.71 8.31 -15.29
N SER A 249 -1.94 9.18 -14.64
CA SER A 249 -0.66 9.72 -15.12
C SER A 249 0.23 10.20 -13.96
N ALA A 250 1.50 10.47 -14.24
CA ALA A 250 2.37 11.19 -13.30
C ALA A 250 1.83 12.59 -12.96
N GLN A 251 1.24 13.28 -13.93
CA GLN A 251 0.75 14.64 -13.75
C GLN A 251 -0.35 14.71 -12.68
N ASP A 252 -1.26 13.73 -12.64
CA ASP A 252 -2.29 13.66 -11.59
C ASP A 252 -1.71 13.64 -10.17
N VAL A 253 -0.56 12.97 -9.99
CA VAL A 253 0.14 12.89 -8.71
C VAL A 253 0.86 14.19 -8.38
N LEU A 254 1.44 14.85 -9.39
CA LEU A 254 2.09 16.15 -9.25
C LEU A 254 1.09 17.27 -8.96
N ASP A 255 -0.06 17.28 -9.63
CA ASP A 255 -1.16 18.21 -9.39
C ASP A 255 -1.71 18.04 -7.96
N ALA A 256 -1.94 16.79 -7.52
CA ALA A 256 -2.36 16.50 -6.16
C ALA A 256 -1.30 16.93 -5.11
N ARG A 257 0.00 16.77 -5.41
CA ARG A 257 1.10 17.28 -4.57
C ARG A 257 1.06 18.81 -4.47
N GLN A 258 0.94 19.51 -5.59
CA GLN A 258 0.83 20.98 -5.60
C GLN A 258 -0.36 21.46 -4.76
N ILE A 259 -1.54 20.83 -4.92
CA ILE A 259 -2.75 21.18 -4.15
C ILE A 259 -2.54 20.93 -2.64
N LEU A 260 -1.90 19.83 -2.25
CA LEU A 260 -1.55 19.59 -0.84
C LEU A 260 -0.57 20.64 -0.31
N ASP A 261 0.44 21.02 -1.08
CA ASP A 261 1.42 22.03 -0.69
C ASP A 261 0.77 23.42 -0.53
N GLU A 262 -0.13 23.81 -1.44
CA GLU A 262 -0.96 25.03 -1.35
C GLU A 262 -1.91 25.01 -0.14
N LEU A 263 -2.43 23.84 0.24
CA LEU A 263 -3.20 23.65 1.48
C LEU A 263 -2.32 23.64 2.75
N GLY A 264 -0.99 23.71 2.64
CA GLY A 264 -0.05 23.64 3.77
C GLY A 264 0.16 22.22 4.32
N MET A 265 -0.18 21.21 3.52
CA MET A 265 -0.15 19.78 3.85
C MET A 265 1.06 19.06 3.20
N ALA A 266 2.19 19.76 3.05
CA ALA A 266 3.40 19.22 2.43
C ALA A 266 3.97 17.94 3.10
N ASP A 267 3.65 17.73 4.39
CA ASP A 267 4.02 16.51 5.11
C ASP A 267 3.15 15.28 4.75
N THR A 268 1.97 15.45 4.12
CA THR A 268 1.04 14.36 3.75
C THR A 268 1.56 13.60 2.53
N GLU A 269 1.51 12.27 2.56
CA GLU A 269 2.01 11.41 1.47
C GLU A 269 0.88 10.95 0.54
N ILE A 270 1.18 10.67 -0.74
CA ILE A 270 0.18 10.32 -1.75
C ILE A 270 0.24 8.82 -2.09
N MET A 271 -0.84 8.09 -1.80
CA MET A 271 -1.08 6.76 -2.37
C MET A 271 -1.88 6.88 -3.67
N ALA A 272 -1.27 6.59 -4.80
CA ALA A 272 -2.00 6.55 -6.07
C ALA A 272 -2.82 5.25 -6.19
N LYS A 273 -4.13 5.37 -6.46
CA LYS A 273 -5.02 4.21 -6.68
C LYS A 273 -4.98 3.80 -8.15
N VAL A 274 -4.47 2.59 -8.40
CA VAL A 274 -4.40 2.00 -9.75
C VAL A 274 -5.74 1.35 -10.04
N GLU A 275 -6.55 2.04 -10.84
CA GLU A 275 -7.99 1.77 -11.00
C GLU A 275 -8.45 1.57 -12.45
N THR A 276 -7.60 1.91 -13.41
CA THR A 276 -7.90 1.84 -14.83
C THR A 276 -6.74 1.22 -15.60
N ARG A 277 -7.01 0.78 -16.83
CA ARG A 277 -6.02 0.37 -17.80
C ARG A 277 -5.05 1.49 -18.15
N GLN A 278 -5.49 2.74 -18.18
CA GLN A 278 -4.59 3.89 -18.37
C GLN A 278 -3.54 3.94 -17.26
N ALA A 279 -3.97 3.73 -16.00
CA ALA A 279 -3.08 3.67 -14.86
C ALA A 279 -2.07 2.51 -14.93
N LEU A 280 -2.40 1.40 -15.61
CA LEU A 280 -1.47 0.30 -15.88
C LEU A 280 -0.42 0.64 -16.95
N LEU A 281 -0.84 1.32 -18.02
CA LEU A 281 0.07 1.75 -19.10
C LEU A 281 1.08 2.80 -18.58
N GLU A 282 0.59 3.79 -17.83
CA GLU A 282 1.41 4.84 -17.21
C GLU A 282 1.98 4.46 -15.83
N PHE A 283 1.85 3.19 -15.41
CA PHE A 283 2.15 2.76 -14.05
C PHE A 283 3.56 3.13 -13.58
N LYS A 284 4.58 3.02 -14.47
CA LYS A 284 5.96 3.42 -14.16
C LYS A 284 6.07 4.89 -13.75
N ASN A 285 5.38 5.76 -14.48
CA ASN A 285 5.41 7.21 -14.28
C ASN A 285 4.61 7.62 -13.03
N ILE A 286 3.49 6.93 -12.75
CA ILE A 286 2.74 7.06 -11.49
C ILE A 286 3.61 6.61 -10.30
N LEU A 287 4.19 5.40 -10.36
CA LEU A 287 5.03 4.83 -9.30
C LEU A 287 6.27 5.68 -9.01
N ARG A 288 6.84 6.37 -10.01
CA ARG A 288 7.95 7.32 -9.82
C ARG A 288 7.58 8.45 -8.85
N HIS A 289 6.38 9.02 -8.99
CA HIS A 289 5.97 10.24 -8.27
C HIS A 289 5.09 9.99 -7.04
N ALA A 290 4.35 8.88 -6.99
CA ALA A 290 3.53 8.53 -5.83
C ALA A 290 4.40 8.05 -4.65
N ASP A 291 3.97 8.29 -3.41
CA ASP A 291 4.67 7.85 -2.20
C ASP A 291 4.32 6.39 -1.84
N GLY A 292 3.18 5.89 -2.32
CA GLY A 292 2.73 4.51 -2.24
C GLY A 292 1.68 4.18 -3.31
N ILE A 293 1.26 2.91 -3.38
CA ILE A 293 0.28 2.42 -4.37
C ILE A 293 -0.86 1.66 -3.68
N ILE A 294 -2.09 1.88 -4.13
CA ILE A 294 -3.25 1.03 -3.81
C ILE A 294 -3.71 0.32 -5.08
N ILE A 295 -3.75 -1.01 -5.07
CA ILE A 295 -4.37 -1.82 -6.12
C ILE A 295 -5.85 -1.95 -5.79
N SER A 296 -6.67 -1.11 -6.44
CA SER A 296 -8.12 -1.14 -6.31
C SER A 296 -8.71 -2.26 -7.17
N ARG A 297 -8.62 -3.50 -6.65
CA ARG A 297 -8.93 -4.71 -7.43
C ARG A 297 -10.37 -4.79 -7.94
N GLY A 298 -11.31 -4.12 -7.28
CA GLY A 298 -12.67 -3.96 -7.77
C GLY A 298 -12.73 -3.12 -9.05
N ASN A 299 -12.27 -1.85 -8.99
CA ASN A 299 -12.31 -0.90 -10.10
C ASN A 299 -11.53 -1.42 -11.32
N ILE A 300 -10.29 -1.85 -11.10
CA ILE A 300 -9.43 -2.32 -12.21
C ILE A 300 -9.92 -3.64 -12.81
N GLY A 301 -10.69 -4.43 -12.05
CA GLY A 301 -11.34 -5.65 -12.53
C GLY A 301 -12.57 -5.42 -13.44
N LEU A 302 -13.04 -4.17 -13.56
CA LEU A 302 -14.05 -3.78 -14.57
C LEU A 302 -13.40 -3.48 -15.94
N ASP A 303 -12.14 -3.05 -15.94
CA ASP A 303 -11.39 -2.61 -17.13
C ASP A 303 -10.37 -3.67 -17.61
N VAL A 304 -10.07 -4.67 -16.77
CA VAL A 304 -9.16 -5.77 -17.08
C VAL A 304 -9.89 -7.12 -16.98
N GLN A 305 -9.72 -7.95 -18.01
CA GLN A 305 -10.27 -9.31 -18.06
C GLN A 305 -9.89 -10.14 -16.82
N PRO A 306 -10.85 -10.86 -16.17
CA PRO A 306 -10.61 -11.56 -14.91
C PRO A 306 -9.42 -12.53 -14.92
N GLU A 307 -9.17 -13.22 -16.03
CA GLU A 307 -8.05 -14.16 -16.18
C GLU A 307 -6.66 -13.48 -16.13
N LYS A 308 -6.59 -12.15 -16.32
CA LYS A 308 -5.35 -11.36 -16.24
C LYS A 308 -5.13 -10.72 -14.86
N MET A 309 -6.13 -10.71 -13.99
CA MET A 309 -6.05 -10.02 -12.68
C MET A 309 -4.90 -10.51 -11.79
N CYS A 310 -4.60 -11.82 -11.84
CA CYS A 310 -3.46 -12.39 -11.12
C CYS A 310 -2.12 -11.81 -11.60
N LEU A 311 -1.96 -11.60 -12.91
CA LEU A 311 -0.75 -11.03 -13.51
C LEU A 311 -0.61 -9.55 -13.17
N VAL A 312 -1.71 -8.78 -13.22
CA VAL A 312 -1.74 -7.37 -12.83
C VAL A 312 -1.32 -7.18 -11.38
N GLN A 313 -1.92 -7.92 -10.45
CA GLN A 313 -1.59 -7.84 -9.02
C GLN A 313 -0.10 -8.12 -8.77
N LYS A 314 0.42 -9.24 -9.29
CA LYS A 314 1.83 -9.61 -9.09
C LYS A 314 2.81 -8.61 -9.71
N THR A 315 2.48 -8.07 -10.89
CA THR A 315 3.33 -7.09 -11.59
C THR A 315 3.45 -5.80 -10.81
N ILE A 316 2.34 -5.24 -10.31
CA ILE A 316 2.33 -4.01 -9.51
C ILE A 316 3.07 -4.24 -8.19
N ILE A 317 2.75 -5.32 -7.45
CA ILE A 317 3.40 -5.60 -6.15
C ILE A 317 4.92 -5.77 -6.33
N SER A 318 5.36 -6.53 -7.34
CA SER A 318 6.79 -6.72 -7.62
C SER A 318 7.50 -5.40 -7.93
N ALA A 319 6.90 -4.52 -8.74
CA ALA A 319 7.49 -3.23 -9.06
C ALA A 319 7.57 -2.30 -7.83
N CYS A 320 6.53 -2.27 -7.00
CA CYS A 320 6.55 -1.52 -5.74
C CYS A 320 7.64 -2.02 -4.78
N ASN A 321 7.81 -3.34 -4.66
CA ASN A 321 8.88 -3.96 -3.87
C ASN A 321 10.28 -3.61 -4.39
N VAL A 322 10.50 -3.63 -5.71
CA VAL A 322 11.79 -3.28 -6.35
C VAL A 322 12.15 -1.81 -6.13
N VAL A 323 11.19 -0.89 -6.13
CA VAL A 323 11.44 0.52 -5.80
C VAL A 323 11.59 0.71 -4.27
N GLY A 324 10.82 -0.04 -3.47
CA GLY A 324 10.75 0.11 -2.01
C GLY A 324 9.63 1.04 -1.54
N LYS A 325 8.56 1.18 -2.32
CA LYS A 325 7.37 1.98 -1.99
C LYS A 325 6.24 1.07 -1.50
N PRO A 326 5.50 1.45 -0.43
CA PRO A 326 4.46 0.60 0.14
C PRO A 326 3.33 0.35 -0.87
N VAL A 327 2.89 -0.91 -0.95
CA VAL A 327 1.74 -1.31 -1.77
C VAL A 327 0.65 -1.95 -0.94
N CYS A 328 -0.59 -1.48 -1.12
CA CYS A 328 -1.80 -2.00 -0.49
C CYS A 328 -2.76 -2.59 -1.53
N ILE A 329 -3.61 -3.55 -1.12
CA ILE A 329 -4.68 -4.09 -1.98
C ILE A 329 -6.05 -4.00 -1.31
N THR A 330 -7.12 -3.93 -2.11
CA THR A 330 -8.52 -3.91 -1.64
C THR A 330 -9.30 -5.18 -2.01
N ARG A 331 -10.50 -5.34 -1.41
CA ARG A 331 -11.51 -6.36 -1.74
C ARG A 331 -11.03 -7.80 -1.61
N VAL A 332 -10.55 -8.20 -0.43
CA VAL A 332 -9.99 -9.54 -0.18
C VAL A 332 -10.92 -10.50 0.57
N VAL A 333 -11.89 -9.98 1.33
CA VAL A 333 -12.79 -10.78 2.20
C VAL A 333 -14.24 -10.24 2.18
N ASP A 334 -14.70 -9.82 0.99
CA ASP A 334 -15.99 -9.17 0.76
C ASP A 334 -17.20 -9.86 1.42
N THR A 335 -17.23 -11.20 1.50
CA THR A 335 -18.32 -11.93 2.15
C THR A 335 -18.42 -11.63 3.64
N MET A 336 -17.31 -11.28 4.29
CA MET A 336 -17.25 -11.00 5.73
C MET A 336 -18.04 -9.76 6.16
N ALA A 337 -18.43 -8.89 5.22
CA ALA A 337 -19.40 -7.85 5.50
C ALA A 337 -20.75 -8.41 5.99
N ASN A 338 -21.11 -9.64 5.60
CA ASN A 338 -22.35 -10.33 5.99
C ASN A 338 -22.14 -11.65 6.74
N THR A 339 -20.95 -12.24 6.74
CA THR A 339 -20.63 -13.50 7.43
C THR A 339 -19.48 -13.35 8.44
N PRO A 340 -19.48 -14.06 9.58
CA PRO A 340 -18.39 -13.94 10.56
C PRO A 340 -17.11 -14.72 10.17
N ARG A 341 -17.08 -15.33 8.97
CA ARG A 341 -15.94 -16.06 8.40
C ARG A 341 -15.87 -15.85 6.89
N PRO A 342 -14.68 -15.79 6.30
CA PRO A 342 -14.49 -15.70 4.85
C PRO A 342 -14.70 -17.07 4.20
N THR A 343 -14.84 -17.07 2.88
CA THR A 343 -14.73 -18.29 2.07
C THR A 343 -13.28 -18.81 2.02
N ARG A 344 -13.11 -20.06 1.57
CA ARG A 344 -11.79 -20.65 1.31
C ARG A 344 -11.02 -19.91 0.22
N ALA A 345 -11.71 -19.31 -0.75
CA ALA A 345 -11.09 -18.55 -1.83
C ALA A 345 -10.49 -17.24 -1.30
N GLU A 346 -11.29 -16.44 -0.59
CA GLU A 346 -10.86 -15.19 0.06
C GLU A 346 -9.72 -15.42 1.04
N ALA A 347 -9.78 -16.45 1.89
CA ALA A 347 -8.69 -16.77 2.80
C ALA A 347 -7.37 -17.14 2.07
N THR A 348 -7.47 -17.80 0.92
CA THR A 348 -6.31 -18.14 0.08
C THR A 348 -5.78 -16.92 -0.68
N ASP A 349 -6.66 -16.01 -1.08
CA ASP A 349 -6.32 -14.75 -1.75
C ASP A 349 -5.56 -13.78 -0.81
N VAL A 350 -6.04 -13.61 0.43
CA VAL A 350 -5.30 -12.90 1.51
C VAL A 350 -3.90 -13.49 1.69
N ALA A 351 -3.79 -14.81 1.81
CA ALA A 351 -2.51 -15.47 2.00
C ALA A 351 -1.56 -15.29 0.80
N ASN A 352 -2.07 -15.40 -0.43
CA ASN A 352 -1.27 -15.20 -1.64
C ASN A 352 -0.79 -13.76 -1.79
N ALA A 353 -1.60 -12.75 -1.44
CA ALA A 353 -1.16 -11.36 -1.46
C ALA A 353 0.02 -11.09 -0.50
N VAL A 354 -0.03 -11.71 0.69
CA VAL A 354 1.07 -11.66 1.68
C VAL A 354 2.33 -12.36 1.17
N LEU A 355 2.18 -13.49 0.48
CA LEU A 355 3.29 -14.22 -0.15
C LEU A 355 3.88 -13.48 -1.37
N ASP A 356 3.05 -12.74 -2.12
CA ASP A 356 3.49 -11.87 -3.22
C ASP A 356 4.30 -10.65 -2.73
N GLY A 357 4.26 -10.36 -1.42
CA GLY A 357 5.04 -9.29 -0.80
C GLY A 357 4.29 -7.98 -0.64
N VAL A 358 2.95 -7.99 -0.59
CA VAL A 358 2.15 -6.79 -0.26
C VAL A 358 2.56 -6.20 1.10
N ASP A 359 2.48 -4.87 1.24
CA ASP A 359 2.71 -4.21 2.54
C ASP A 359 1.45 -4.16 3.40
N GLY A 360 0.29 -3.91 2.78
CA GLY A 360 -0.97 -3.77 3.51
C GLY A 360 -2.21 -4.30 2.80
N ILE A 361 -3.23 -4.61 3.60
CA ILE A 361 -4.56 -4.98 3.14
C ILE A 361 -5.54 -3.92 3.61
N LEU A 362 -6.28 -3.34 2.66
CA LEU A 362 -7.23 -2.26 2.91
C LEU A 362 -8.67 -2.80 2.84
N LEU A 363 -9.29 -2.91 4.00
CA LEU A 363 -10.68 -3.35 4.17
C LEU A 363 -11.63 -2.19 3.87
N GLY A 364 -12.64 -2.46 3.03
CA GLY A 364 -13.60 -1.49 2.53
C GLY A 364 -14.95 -1.66 3.20
N ALA A 365 -15.89 -2.28 2.47
CA ALA A 365 -17.26 -2.47 2.91
C ALA A 365 -17.38 -3.29 4.21
N GLU A 366 -16.41 -4.18 4.46
CA GLU A 366 -16.37 -5.10 5.59
C GLU A 366 -16.23 -4.38 6.94
N THR A 367 -15.46 -3.28 6.99
CA THR A 367 -15.33 -2.45 8.20
C THR A 367 -16.20 -1.19 8.15
N LEU A 368 -16.48 -0.66 6.95
CA LEU A 368 -17.32 0.52 6.76
C LEU A 368 -18.76 0.27 7.25
N ARG A 369 -19.37 -0.84 6.82
CA ARG A 369 -20.78 -1.15 7.06
C ARG A 369 -21.08 -2.64 7.29
N GLY A 370 -20.04 -3.47 7.41
CA GLY A 370 -20.18 -4.89 7.65
C GLY A 370 -20.67 -5.19 9.06
N LYS A 371 -21.30 -6.35 9.24
CA LYS A 371 -21.83 -6.82 10.53
C LYS A 371 -20.74 -7.29 11.50
N TYR A 372 -19.53 -7.56 11.00
CA TYR A 372 -18.45 -8.22 11.71
C TYR A 372 -17.09 -7.50 11.52
N PRO A 373 -16.99 -6.18 11.80
CA PRO A 373 -15.80 -5.39 11.47
C PRO A 373 -14.56 -5.84 12.26
N VAL A 374 -14.74 -6.17 13.56
CA VAL A 374 -13.65 -6.58 14.45
C VAL A 374 -13.16 -7.98 14.10
N GLU A 375 -14.09 -8.90 13.83
CA GLU A 375 -13.80 -10.27 13.41
C GLU A 375 -13.08 -10.29 12.06
N THR A 376 -13.44 -9.39 11.14
CA THR A 376 -12.77 -9.24 9.84
C THR A 376 -11.31 -8.83 10.00
N VAL A 377 -11.03 -7.75 10.74
CA VAL A 377 -9.64 -7.30 11.01
C VAL A 377 -8.84 -8.41 11.69
N LYS A 378 -9.42 -9.08 12.69
CA LYS A 378 -8.78 -10.21 13.39
C LYS A 378 -8.51 -11.40 12.47
N CYS A 379 -9.45 -11.74 11.58
CA CYS A 379 -9.31 -12.86 10.65
C CYS A 379 -8.22 -12.60 9.62
N VAL A 380 -8.25 -11.44 8.96
CA VAL A 380 -7.24 -11.04 7.96
C VAL A 380 -5.86 -10.96 8.58
N THR A 381 -5.73 -10.37 9.77
CA THR A 381 -4.46 -10.36 10.52
C THR A 381 -3.97 -11.77 10.83
N SER A 382 -4.87 -12.66 11.25
CA SER A 382 -4.51 -14.06 11.57
C SER A 382 -4.04 -14.83 10.33
N ILE A 383 -4.63 -14.60 9.16
CA ILE A 383 -4.19 -15.22 7.91
C ILE A 383 -2.81 -14.67 7.51
N ALA A 384 -2.59 -13.36 7.60
CA ALA A 384 -1.30 -12.74 7.29
C ALA A 384 -0.16 -13.31 8.15
N ILE A 385 -0.38 -13.48 9.45
CA ILE A 385 0.59 -14.10 10.37
C ILE A 385 0.96 -15.53 9.94
N GLN A 386 0.02 -16.33 9.43
CA GLN A 386 0.33 -17.70 8.97
C GLN A 386 1.02 -17.71 7.59
N ALA A 387 0.68 -16.78 6.71
CA ALA A 387 1.36 -16.62 5.43
C ALA A 387 2.82 -16.12 5.62
N GLU A 388 3.05 -15.17 6.54
CA GLU A 388 4.37 -14.64 6.88
C GLU A 388 5.37 -15.72 7.34
N LYS A 389 4.94 -16.70 8.14
CA LYS A 389 5.78 -17.84 8.55
C LYS A 389 6.34 -18.65 7.39
N ASN A 390 5.70 -18.57 6.22
CA ASN A 390 6.05 -19.31 5.01
C ASN A 390 6.60 -18.40 3.91
N PHE A 391 6.85 -17.13 4.22
CA PHE A 391 7.47 -16.19 3.29
C PHE A 391 8.97 -16.49 3.15
N ASP A 392 9.44 -16.69 1.92
CA ASP A 392 10.87 -16.97 1.66
C ASP A 392 11.68 -15.67 1.64
N HIS A 393 12.02 -15.19 2.83
CA HIS A 393 12.79 -13.97 3.05
C HIS A 393 14.14 -14.00 2.30
N GLN A 394 14.81 -15.15 2.24
CA GLN A 394 16.12 -15.25 1.59
C GLN A 394 16.00 -15.08 0.07
N LYS A 395 15.10 -15.82 -0.59
CA LYS A 395 14.89 -15.67 -2.05
C LYS A 395 14.37 -14.29 -2.41
N HIS A 396 13.52 -13.70 -1.57
CA HIS A 396 13.01 -12.35 -1.81
C HIS A 396 14.14 -11.30 -1.70
N PHE A 397 15.04 -11.43 -0.71
CA PHE A 397 16.23 -10.60 -0.60
C PHE A 397 17.16 -10.75 -1.81
N GLU A 398 17.42 -11.99 -2.24
CA GLU A 398 18.28 -12.28 -3.40
C GLU A 398 17.70 -11.70 -4.70
N PHE A 399 16.40 -11.90 -4.95
CA PHE A 399 15.67 -11.29 -6.07
C PHE A 399 15.76 -9.76 -6.06
N LEU A 400 15.51 -9.12 -4.91
CA LEU A 400 15.60 -7.67 -4.80
C LEU A 400 17.02 -7.16 -5.00
N MET A 401 18.05 -7.87 -4.54
CA MET A 401 19.44 -7.48 -4.78
C MET A 401 19.82 -7.57 -6.26
N ASP A 402 19.35 -8.58 -6.98
CA ASP A 402 19.61 -8.75 -8.43
C ASP A 402 18.93 -7.66 -9.29
N GLU A 403 17.72 -7.23 -8.90
CA GLU A 403 16.91 -6.21 -9.58
C GLU A 403 17.14 -4.77 -9.06
N SER A 404 17.78 -4.61 -7.89
CA SER A 404 17.96 -3.29 -7.27
C SER A 404 18.93 -2.41 -8.06
N LEU A 405 18.45 -1.22 -8.43
CA LEU A 405 19.15 -0.16 -9.13
C LEU A 405 18.86 1.16 -8.40
N ASP A 406 19.74 2.15 -8.54
CA ASP A 406 19.48 3.48 -7.98
C ASP A 406 18.17 4.08 -8.55
N GLU A 407 17.41 4.79 -7.71
CA GLU A 407 16.15 5.42 -8.13
C GLU A 407 16.38 6.38 -9.31
N SER A 408 17.53 7.07 -9.37
CA SER A 408 17.87 7.95 -10.49
C SER A 408 18.00 7.20 -11.82
N ALA A 409 18.40 5.92 -11.79
CA ALA A 409 18.67 5.10 -12.96
C ALA A 409 17.51 4.17 -13.33
N LEU A 410 16.64 3.80 -12.39
CA LEU A 410 15.35 3.16 -12.68
C LEU A 410 14.44 4.05 -13.56
N PHE A 411 14.66 5.37 -13.52
CA PHE A 411 13.83 6.37 -14.20
C PHE A 411 14.65 7.37 -15.05
N GLY A 412 15.88 7.00 -15.43
CA GLY A 412 16.75 7.80 -16.31
C GLY A 412 16.44 7.60 -17.79
N GLU A 413 16.82 8.58 -18.63
CA GLU A 413 16.57 8.56 -20.08
C GLU A 413 17.23 7.35 -20.77
N ASP A 414 16.45 6.65 -21.60
CA ASP A 414 16.87 5.57 -22.52
C ASP A 414 17.76 4.43 -21.95
N SER A 415 17.67 4.13 -20.66
CA SER A 415 18.25 2.89 -20.11
C SER A 415 17.44 1.66 -20.55
N GLY A 416 17.81 1.08 -21.69
CA GLY A 416 17.11 0.00 -22.40
C GLY A 416 17.00 -1.39 -21.72
N LEU A 417 17.07 -1.47 -20.39
CA LEU A 417 16.82 -2.71 -19.63
C LEU A 417 15.35 -3.17 -19.68
N TRP A 418 14.40 -2.25 -19.93
CA TRP A 418 12.97 -2.56 -20.11
C TRP A 418 12.36 -1.85 -21.32
N ALA A 419 12.99 -2.03 -22.49
CA ALA A 419 12.37 -1.68 -23.76
C ALA A 419 11.04 -2.45 -23.94
N PRO A 420 9.96 -1.82 -24.45
CA PRO A 420 8.78 -2.56 -24.86
C PRO A 420 9.15 -3.54 -25.97
N MET A 421 8.47 -4.69 -26.05
CA MET A 421 8.46 -5.49 -27.28
C MET A 421 7.71 -4.71 -28.37
N GLN A 422 8.40 -3.76 -29.00
CA GLN A 422 8.04 -3.26 -30.32
C GLN A 422 8.28 -4.38 -31.32
N GLY A 423 7.30 -5.28 -31.42
CA GLY A 423 7.16 -6.11 -32.59
C GLY A 423 6.87 -5.19 -33.78
N ASN A 424 7.92 -4.81 -34.51
CA ASN A 424 7.78 -4.20 -35.82
C ASN A 424 7.03 -5.18 -36.72
N ILE A 425 5.71 -4.98 -36.85
CA ILE A 425 4.89 -5.65 -37.86
C ILE A 425 5.42 -5.17 -39.22
N PRO A 426 5.98 -6.03 -40.08
CA PRO A 426 6.49 -5.60 -41.37
C PRO A 426 5.31 -5.14 -42.25
N THR A 427 5.20 -3.84 -42.49
CA THR A 427 4.10 -3.23 -43.26
C THR A 427 4.19 -3.44 -44.77
N HIS A 428 5.27 -4.07 -45.26
CA HIS A 428 5.48 -4.31 -46.68
C HIS A 428 5.84 -5.77 -46.97
N LEU A 429 5.02 -6.41 -47.79
CA LEU A 429 5.18 -7.78 -48.27
C LEU A 429 5.62 -7.73 -49.74
N THR A 430 6.91 -7.48 -49.96
CA THR A 430 7.49 -7.32 -51.30
C THR A 430 7.84 -8.69 -51.90
N LEU A 431 6.90 -9.26 -52.65
CA LEU A 431 7.17 -10.44 -53.49
C LEU A 431 7.89 -10.02 -54.78
N THR A 432 9.08 -10.57 -55.01
CA THR A 432 9.74 -10.54 -56.32
C THR A 432 10.10 -11.95 -56.77
N THR A 433 9.64 -12.30 -57.97
CA THR A 433 10.00 -13.53 -58.69
C THR A 433 10.95 -13.18 -59.83
N ALA A 434 12.07 -13.90 -59.97
CA ALA A 434 12.62 -14.36 -61.27
C ALA A 434 14.03 -14.98 -61.14
N HIS A 435 14.12 -16.25 -61.56
CA HIS A 435 15.10 -16.79 -62.52
C HIS A 435 16.58 -16.37 -62.50
N SER A 436 17.41 -17.32 -62.04
CA SER A 436 18.54 -17.92 -62.76
C SER A 436 19.28 -17.11 -63.84
N SER A 437 20.58 -16.89 -63.63
CA SER A 437 21.59 -17.03 -64.70
C SER A 437 22.90 -17.58 -64.11
N SER A 438 23.59 -18.40 -64.90
CA SER A 438 24.81 -19.13 -64.53
C SER A 438 26.06 -18.51 -65.17
N SER A 439 27.20 -18.63 -64.50
CA SER A 439 28.50 -18.62 -65.17
C SER A 439 29.49 -19.53 -64.44
N LEU A 440 30.31 -20.26 -65.21
CA LEU A 440 31.18 -21.33 -64.72
C LEU A 440 32.60 -20.84 -64.47
N SER A 441 33.24 -21.37 -63.42
CA SER A 441 34.60 -21.97 -63.42
C SER A 441 34.97 -22.32 -61.96
N GLY A 442 35.71 -23.38 -61.65
CA GLY A 442 36.20 -24.50 -62.46
C GLY A 442 37.15 -25.35 -61.59
N THR A 443 37.18 -26.68 -61.79
CA THR A 443 38.00 -27.69 -61.07
C THR A 443 37.67 -27.94 -59.58
N ALA A 444 37.89 -29.11 -58.98
CA ALA A 444 37.66 -30.52 -59.34
C ALA A 444 38.08 -31.43 -58.15
N THR A 445 37.60 -32.68 -58.11
CA THR A 445 37.96 -33.79 -57.17
C THR A 445 37.46 -33.69 -55.72
N ALA A 446 37.20 -34.78 -54.98
CA ALA A 446 36.54 -36.07 -55.31
C ALA A 446 36.26 -36.86 -54.00
N ALA A 447 35.09 -37.52 -53.90
CA ALA A 447 34.65 -38.44 -52.81
C ALA A 447 34.58 -37.84 -51.37
N GLY A 448 33.69 -38.25 -50.47
CA GLY A 448 32.56 -39.19 -50.56
C GLY A 448 32.23 -39.76 -49.16
N GLY A 449 30.97 -39.72 -48.71
CA GLY A 449 30.54 -40.37 -47.46
C GLY A 449 29.76 -39.48 -46.47
N VAL A 450 28.43 -39.61 -46.50
CA VAL A 450 27.45 -39.09 -45.53
C VAL A 450 27.49 -39.98 -44.25
N THR A 451 27.41 -39.56 -42.98
CA THR A 451 26.34 -38.79 -42.29
C THR A 451 26.80 -38.30 -40.91
N SER A 452 26.33 -37.11 -40.47
CA SER A 452 25.99 -36.68 -39.09
C SER A 452 26.47 -35.26 -38.76
N SER A 453 25.53 -34.32 -38.72
CA SER A 453 25.82 -32.89 -38.53
C SER A 453 26.02 -32.53 -37.06
N LYS A 454 27.27 -32.44 -36.62
CA LYS A 454 27.70 -31.39 -35.70
C LYS A 454 28.26 -30.24 -36.54
N SER A 455 27.92 -29.00 -36.21
CA SER A 455 28.67 -27.82 -36.66
C SER A 455 28.73 -26.79 -35.53
N VAL A 456 29.94 -26.55 -35.05
CA VAL A 456 30.32 -25.47 -34.13
C VAL A 456 30.96 -24.36 -34.97
N SER A 457 30.73 -23.10 -34.61
CA SER A 457 31.44 -21.89 -35.14
C SER A 457 31.28 -21.64 -36.66
N SER A 458 31.40 -20.42 -37.18
CA SER A 458 31.75 -19.11 -36.60
C SER A 458 31.24 -18.01 -37.54
N PHE A 459 30.94 -16.81 -37.01
CA PHE A 459 30.96 -15.58 -37.81
C PHE A 459 31.68 -14.48 -37.03
N ASN A 460 32.42 -13.66 -37.79
CA ASN A 460 33.52 -12.85 -37.29
C ASN A 460 33.11 -11.63 -36.46
N GLU A 461 34.09 -11.16 -35.71
CA GLU A 461 34.17 -9.86 -35.07
C GLU A 461 33.80 -8.72 -36.04
N VAL A 462 32.92 -7.82 -35.58
CA VAL A 462 33.10 -6.38 -35.78
C VAL A 462 33.36 -5.80 -34.41
N ALA A 463 34.64 -5.61 -34.09
CA ALA A 463 35.08 -4.98 -32.84
C ALA A 463 34.77 -3.48 -32.88
N GLY A 464 33.53 -3.11 -32.54
CA GLY A 464 33.06 -1.74 -32.44
C GLY A 464 32.61 -1.41 -31.02
N SER A 465 33.59 -1.13 -30.14
CA SER A 465 33.42 -0.49 -28.82
C SER A 465 32.04 -0.65 -28.16
N ALA A 466 31.72 -1.87 -27.71
CA ALA A 466 30.62 -2.06 -26.78
C ALA A 466 30.99 -1.40 -25.44
N VAL A 467 30.59 -0.14 -25.26
CA VAL A 467 30.62 0.52 -23.95
C VAL A 467 29.75 -0.33 -23.04
N GLN A 468 30.38 -1.02 -22.08
CA GLN A 468 29.68 -1.63 -20.96
C GLN A 468 29.04 -0.48 -20.18
N THR A 469 27.75 -0.22 -20.44
CA THR A 469 26.91 0.60 -19.57
C THR A 469 26.79 -0.15 -18.24
N GLY A 470 27.73 0.13 -17.35
CA GLY A 470 27.83 -0.54 -16.05
C GLY A 470 26.50 -0.39 -15.29
N ARG A 471 26.09 -1.47 -14.60
CA ARG A 471 24.89 -1.42 -13.77
C ARG A 471 25.00 -0.24 -12.78
N PRO A 472 23.96 0.61 -12.67
CA PRO A 472 23.89 1.66 -11.67
C PRO A 472 24.23 1.15 -10.26
N TYR A 473 25.10 1.86 -9.54
CA TYR A 473 25.47 1.53 -8.17
C TYR A 473 24.34 1.91 -7.20
N LEU A 474 24.09 1.08 -6.19
CA LEU A 474 23.14 1.40 -5.12
C LEU A 474 23.55 2.68 -4.37
N SER A 475 22.57 3.47 -3.94
CA SER A 475 22.81 4.64 -3.11
C SER A 475 23.51 4.25 -1.80
N LYS A 476 24.31 5.15 -1.21
CA LYS A 476 25.01 4.90 0.07
C LYS A 476 24.05 4.44 1.18
N LEU A 477 22.87 5.06 1.26
CA LEU A 477 21.86 4.75 2.26
C LEU A 477 21.28 3.35 2.05
N GLU A 478 20.94 3.00 0.80
CA GLU A 478 20.38 1.69 0.46
C GLU A 478 21.40 0.56 0.65
N SER A 479 22.65 0.77 0.25
CA SER A 479 23.75 -0.18 0.48
C SER A 479 23.97 -0.51 1.97
N ILE A 480 23.78 0.49 2.85
CA ILE A 480 23.84 0.27 4.31
C ILE A 480 22.58 -0.44 4.82
N CYS A 481 21.39 -0.11 4.30
CA CYS A 481 20.14 -0.78 4.70
C CYS A 481 20.10 -2.26 4.27
N SER A 482 20.54 -2.60 3.06
CA SER A 482 20.64 -3.98 2.59
C SER A 482 21.70 -4.77 3.37
N SER A 483 22.84 -4.13 3.65
CA SER A 483 23.89 -4.70 4.52
C SER A 483 23.39 -4.94 5.94
N ALA A 484 22.54 -4.06 6.48
CA ALA A 484 21.95 -4.21 7.81
C ALA A 484 21.04 -5.44 7.90
N VAL A 485 20.16 -5.64 6.92
CA VAL A 485 19.29 -6.82 6.83
C VAL A 485 20.13 -8.10 6.70
N ARG A 486 21.14 -8.10 5.82
CA ARG A 486 22.02 -9.26 5.64
C ARG A 486 22.92 -9.54 6.85
N ALA A 487 23.29 -8.51 7.62
CA ALA A 487 23.98 -8.68 8.89
C ALA A 487 23.05 -9.28 9.95
N ALA A 488 21.83 -8.74 10.09
CA ALA A 488 20.81 -9.22 11.04
C ALA A 488 20.48 -10.70 10.84
N GLU A 489 20.31 -11.14 9.59
CA GLU A 489 20.12 -12.54 9.23
C GLU A 489 21.32 -13.41 9.66
N LYS A 490 22.56 -12.99 9.31
CA LYS A 490 23.79 -13.75 9.62
C LYS A 490 24.04 -13.90 11.12
N VAL A 491 23.79 -12.87 11.91
CA VAL A 491 23.94 -12.93 13.38
C VAL A 491 22.70 -13.44 14.10
N ARG A 492 21.64 -13.80 13.36
CA ARG A 492 20.33 -14.24 13.88
C ARG A 492 19.72 -13.24 14.87
N ALA A 493 19.82 -11.96 14.55
CA ALA A 493 19.24 -10.89 15.34
C ALA A 493 17.72 -11.05 15.48
N LYS A 494 17.17 -10.73 16.64
CA LYS A 494 15.72 -10.73 16.88
C LYS A 494 15.04 -9.44 16.45
N LEU A 495 15.80 -8.36 16.33
CA LEU A 495 15.30 -7.03 16.08
C LEU A 495 16.27 -6.23 15.21
N ILE A 496 15.72 -5.42 14.29
CA ILE A 496 16.45 -4.32 13.68
C ILE A 496 15.89 -3.02 14.27
N VAL A 497 16.76 -2.18 14.85
CA VAL A 497 16.40 -0.85 15.34
C VAL A 497 16.82 0.17 14.30
N VAL A 498 15.90 1.03 13.86
CA VAL A 498 16.15 2.03 12.81
C VAL A 498 15.80 3.42 13.34
N PHE A 499 16.80 4.29 13.40
CA PHE A 499 16.59 5.70 13.74
C PHE A 499 16.32 6.50 12.47
N THR A 500 15.25 7.30 12.49
CA THR A 500 14.87 8.11 11.32
C THR A 500 14.13 9.39 11.71
N ASN A 501 14.25 10.42 10.87
CA ASN A 501 13.49 11.66 10.97
C ASN A 501 12.42 11.78 9.87
N LYS A 502 12.62 11.12 8.71
CA LYS A 502 11.76 11.20 7.52
C LYS A 502 11.27 9.84 7.00
N GLY A 503 11.39 8.76 7.78
CA GLY A 503 10.90 7.43 7.41
C GLY A 503 11.71 6.67 6.33
N ARG A 504 12.44 7.36 5.43
CA ARG A 504 13.15 6.74 4.30
C ARG A 504 14.08 5.58 4.69
N THR A 505 14.84 5.71 5.78
CA THR A 505 15.70 4.62 6.29
C THR A 505 14.88 3.38 6.66
N ALA A 506 13.73 3.56 7.31
CA ALA A 506 12.86 2.44 7.69
C ALA A 506 12.24 1.77 6.47
N ARG A 507 11.82 2.55 5.45
CA ARG A 507 11.34 2.00 4.17
C ARG A 507 12.42 1.20 3.45
N LEU A 508 13.66 1.70 3.40
CA LEU A 508 14.77 0.99 2.75
C LEU A 508 15.19 -0.28 3.50
N VAL A 509 15.11 -0.34 4.84
CA VAL A 509 15.28 -1.59 5.58
C VAL A 509 14.10 -2.55 5.33
N ALA A 510 12.87 -2.03 5.32
CA ALA A 510 11.65 -2.82 5.06
C ALA A 510 11.51 -3.32 3.63
N LYS A 511 12.11 -2.63 2.65
CA LYS A 511 12.21 -3.04 1.24
C LYS A 511 12.76 -4.46 1.12
N TYR A 512 13.85 -4.74 1.82
CA TYR A 512 14.55 -6.03 1.81
C TYR A 512 13.86 -7.12 2.65
N ARG A 513 12.64 -6.89 3.13
CA ARG A 513 11.77 -7.84 3.85
C ARG A 513 12.53 -8.72 4.87
N PRO A 514 13.19 -8.16 5.91
CA PRO A 514 13.81 -8.95 6.96
C PRO A 514 12.80 -9.90 7.65
N PRO A 515 13.23 -11.10 8.11
CA PRO A 515 12.38 -12.02 8.87
C PRO A 515 12.14 -11.57 10.31
N MET A 516 12.95 -10.65 10.83
CA MET A 516 12.78 -10.02 12.14
C MET A 516 12.05 -8.67 12.03
N PRO A 517 11.29 -8.27 13.06
CA PRO A 517 10.64 -6.95 13.12
C PRO A 517 11.65 -5.79 13.04
N ILE A 518 11.16 -4.64 12.56
CA ILE A 518 11.92 -3.39 12.46
C ILE A 518 11.33 -2.38 13.44
N LEU A 519 11.97 -2.17 14.60
CA LEU A 519 11.60 -1.10 15.53
C LEU A 519 12.13 0.23 14.99
N THR A 520 11.22 1.06 14.47
CA THR A 520 11.58 2.35 13.88
C THR A 520 11.40 3.45 14.90
N VAL A 521 12.51 3.98 15.41
CA VAL A 521 12.54 5.11 16.33
C VAL A 521 12.51 6.40 15.52
N VAL A 522 11.35 7.05 15.49
CA VAL A 522 11.19 8.35 14.85
C VAL A 522 11.62 9.43 15.83
N ILE A 523 12.72 10.11 15.53
CA ILE A 523 13.22 11.25 16.31
C ILE A 523 12.49 12.50 15.81
N PRO A 524 11.63 13.12 16.64
CA PRO A 524 10.98 14.36 16.25
C PRO A 524 11.98 15.53 16.22
N TYR A 525 11.77 16.48 15.32
CA TYR A 525 12.61 17.66 15.16
C TYR A 525 11.77 18.92 15.02
N LEU A 526 12.29 20.04 15.52
CA LEU A 526 11.67 21.34 15.39
C LEU A 526 12.02 21.99 14.04
N THR A 527 11.00 22.50 13.35
CA THR A 527 11.16 23.40 12.19
C THR A 527 10.57 24.76 12.51
N THR A 528 11.05 25.80 11.84
CA THR A 528 10.50 27.15 11.97
C THR A 528 10.33 27.84 10.62
N ASP A 529 9.22 28.56 10.46
CA ASP A 529 8.93 29.47 9.34
C ASP A 529 9.34 30.93 9.66
N ARG A 530 10.23 31.11 10.66
CA ARG A 530 10.65 32.35 11.33
C ARG A 530 9.67 32.95 12.35
N LEU A 531 8.39 32.55 12.36
CA LEU A 531 7.39 33.11 13.29
C LEU A 531 6.72 32.06 14.18
N LYS A 532 6.68 30.80 13.73
CA LYS A 532 6.12 29.64 14.42
C LYS A 532 7.17 28.54 14.49
N TRP A 533 7.00 27.66 15.47
CA TRP A 533 7.77 26.43 15.64
C TRP A 533 6.83 25.24 15.50
N LYS A 534 7.13 24.30 14.59
CA LYS A 534 6.36 23.06 14.39
C LYS A 534 7.24 21.88 14.79
N LEU A 535 6.71 20.98 15.62
CA LEU A 535 7.37 19.71 15.94
C LEU A 535 6.97 18.66 14.89
N ILE A 536 7.91 18.29 14.02
CA ILE A 536 7.73 17.27 12.99
C ILE A 536 8.18 15.91 13.54
N GLY A 537 7.53 14.83 13.12
CA GLY A 537 7.90 13.44 13.46
C GLY A 537 6.70 12.54 13.79
N ARG A 538 5.65 13.10 14.41
CA ARG A 538 4.42 12.33 14.73
C ARG A 538 3.74 11.78 13.47
N GLY A 539 3.65 12.60 12.41
CA GLY A 539 3.16 12.18 11.09
C GLY A 539 4.00 11.07 10.49
N VAL A 540 5.33 11.21 10.48
CA VAL A 540 6.27 10.19 9.97
C VAL A 540 6.10 8.84 10.66
N ALA A 541 5.89 8.82 11.98
CA ALA A 541 5.61 7.59 12.73
C ALA A 541 4.27 6.95 12.33
N ARG A 542 3.23 7.75 12.09
CA ARG A 542 1.93 7.27 11.58
C ARG A 542 2.01 6.81 10.12
N GLN A 543 2.77 7.51 9.27
CA GLN A 543 3.00 7.12 7.88
C GLN A 543 3.67 5.76 7.76
N CYS A 544 4.54 5.39 8.70
CA CYS A 544 5.14 4.06 8.74
C CYS A 544 4.15 2.91 9.06
N GLN A 545 2.90 3.19 9.45
CA GLN A 545 1.89 2.16 9.77
C GLN A 545 1.34 1.39 8.56
N VAL A 546 1.70 1.79 7.33
CA VAL A 546 1.38 1.06 6.09
C VAL A 546 2.58 0.27 5.53
N VAL A 547 3.75 0.31 6.18
CA VAL A 547 5.00 -0.31 5.68
C VAL A 547 5.23 -1.67 6.36
N ARG A 548 5.46 -2.74 5.59
CA ARG A 548 5.59 -4.10 6.12
C ARG A 548 6.74 -4.25 7.11
N GLY A 549 6.51 -4.98 8.20
CA GLY A 549 7.53 -5.31 9.21
C GLY A 549 7.95 -4.15 10.11
N VAL A 550 7.55 -2.92 9.78
CA VAL A 550 7.87 -1.72 10.56
C VAL A 550 6.95 -1.63 11.78
N CYS A 551 7.55 -1.38 12.94
CA CYS A 551 6.89 -1.05 14.20
C CYS A 551 7.37 0.36 14.62
N PRO A 552 6.65 1.42 14.25
CA PRO A 552 7.11 2.78 14.48
C PRO A 552 6.78 3.25 15.90
N VAL A 553 7.76 3.88 16.54
CA VAL A 553 7.69 4.49 17.87
C VAL A 553 8.23 5.91 17.81
N LEU A 554 7.71 6.82 18.64
CA LEU A 554 8.10 8.23 18.66
C LEU A 554 9.01 8.48 19.87
N ALA A 555 10.24 8.95 19.64
CA ALA A 555 11.17 9.29 20.71
C ALA A 555 10.72 10.54 21.49
N ALA A 556 11.10 10.63 22.77
CA ALA A 556 10.90 11.84 23.56
C ALA A 556 11.80 12.98 23.01
N PRO A 557 11.28 14.20 22.79
CA PRO A 557 11.96 15.18 21.93
C PRO A 557 13.25 15.83 22.48
N PHE A 558 13.66 15.63 23.74
CA PHE A 558 14.57 16.60 24.38
C PHE A 558 15.58 16.17 25.47
N GLN A 559 15.81 14.88 25.79
CA GLN A 559 16.57 14.58 27.03
C GLN A 559 18.02 14.09 26.88
N HIS A 560 18.40 13.25 25.91
CA HIS A 560 19.72 12.58 25.97
C HIS A 560 20.43 12.35 24.61
N GLY A 561 21.70 11.94 24.68
CA GLY A 561 22.53 11.60 23.52
C GLY A 561 22.12 10.29 22.86
N GLY A 562 22.69 9.98 21.69
CA GLY A 562 22.26 8.85 20.85
C GLY A 562 22.28 7.47 21.53
N GLU A 563 23.19 7.23 22.48
CA GLU A 563 23.25 5.96 23.22
C GLU A 563 22.07 5.76 24.17
N ASP A 564 21.54 6.84 24.75
CA ASP A 564 20.42 6.75 25.70
C ASP A 564 19.09 6.52 24.96
N VAL A 565 18.90 7.13 23.78
CA VAL A 565 17.73 6.82 22.92
C VAL A 565 17.79 5.37 22.40
N LEU A 566 18.99 4.82 22.22
CA LEU A 566 19.19 3.41 21.89
C LEU A 566 18.89 2.48 23.07
N ARG A 567 19.31 2.84 24.30
CA ARG A 567 18.92 2.14 25.54
C ARG A 567 17.39 2.10 25.68
N GLU A 568 16.75 3.25 25.59
CA GLU A 568 15.29 3.40 25.62
C GLU A 568 14.56 2.56 24.56
N ALA A 569 15.10 2.50 23.34
CA ALA A 569 14.55 1.68 22.27
C ALA A 569 14.68 0.16 22.53
N LEU A 570 15.76 -0.28 23.16
CA LEU A 570 15.94 -1.67 23.57
C LEU A 570 15.01 -2.05 24.74
N GLU A 571 14.88 -1.18 25.75
CA GLU A 571 13.93 -1.35 26.86
C GLU A 571 12.49 -1.49 26.33
N LEU A 572 12.06 -0.61 25.43
CA LEU A 572 10.75 -0.71 24.76
C LEU A 572 10.63 -1.98 23.91
N GLY A 573 11.71 -2.42 23.25
CA GLY A 573 11.76 -3.70 22.55
C GLY A 573 11.51 -4.90 23.46
N MET A 574 12.00 -4.86 24.70
CA MET A 574 11.73 -5.88 25.72
C MET A 574 10.29 -5.80 26.25
N GLU A 575 9.77 -4.60 26.55
CA GLU A 575 8.36 -4.41 26.94
C GLU A 575 7.37 -4.91 25.88
N MET A 576 7.74 -4.81 24.60
CA MET A 576 6.94 -5.29 23.47
C MET A 576 7.17 -6.78 23.11
N GLU A 577 7.98 -7.50 23.89
CA GLU A 577 8.35 -8.92 23.68
C GLU A 577 9.01 -9.19 22.31
N LEU A 578 9.73 -8.19 21.77
CA LEU A 578 10.44 -8.28 20.48
C LEU A 578 11.89 -8.78 20.60
N VAL A 579 12.50 -8.59 21.77
CA VAL A 579 13.89 -8.96 22.08
C VAL A 579 14.01 -9.31 23.56
N GLY A 580 14.88 -10.26 23.92
CA GLY A 580 15.21 -10.58 25.31
C GLY A 580 16.69 -10.39 25.66
N PRO A 581 17.10 -10.73 26.89
CA PRO A 581 18.51 -10.82 27.27
C PRO A 581 19.27 -11.79 26.37
N ASP A 582 20.55 -11.50 26.16
CA ASP A 582 21.49 -12.21 25.28
C ASP A 582 21.17 -12.24 23.77
N ASP A 583 20.01 -11.75 23.34
CA ASP A 583 19.68 -11.66 21.91
C ASP A 583 20.56 -10.63 21.17
N HIS A 584 20.76 -10.88 19.87
CA HIS A 584 21.42 -9.95 18.97
C HIS A 584 20.43 -8.93 18.39
N VAL A 585 20.88 -7.68 18.27
CA VAL A 585 20.14 -6.57 17.66
C VAL A 585 21.04 -5.87 16.65
N VAL A 586 20.47 -5.47 15.52
CA VAL A 586 21.16 -4.63 14.54
C VAL A 586 20.59 -3.23 14.58
N CYS A 587 21.45 -2.23 14.79
CA CYS A 587 21.09 -0.83 14.82
C CYS A 587 21.55 -0.12 13.53
N VAL A 588 20.65 0.64 12.92
CA VAL A 588 20.91 1.54 11.80
C VAL A 588 20.56 2.97 12.24
N GLN A 589 21.56 3.84 12.30
CA GLN A 589 21.39 5.22 12.72
C GLN A 589 22.22 6.20 11.87
N ARG A 590 21.79 7.46 11.82
CA ARG A 590 22.59 8.55 11.25
C ARG A 590 23.30 9.29 12.38
N LEU A 591 24.62 9.25 12.38
CA LEU A 591 25.48 10.01 13.29
C LEU A 591 26.06 11.19 12.52
N GLN A 592 25.55 12.39 12.80
CA GLN A 592 25.88 13.61 12.05
C GLN A 592 25.54 13.44 10.54
N ASP A 593 26.55 13.34 9.68
CA ASP A 593 26.38 13.13 8.23
C ASP A 593 26.66 11.71 7.75
N ASP A 594 27.23 10.85 8.60
CA ASP A 594 27.49 9.45 8.28
C ASP A 594 26.39 8.52 8.81
N MET A 595 26.16 7.44 8.08
CA MET A 595 25.27 6.35 8.50
C MET A 595 26.11 5.25 9.15
N SER A 596 25.75 4.84 10.36
CA SER A 596 26.41 3.72 11.06
C SER A 596 25.51 2.49 11.12
N LEU A 597 26.18 1.33 11.03
CA LEU A 597 25.62 0.00 11.21
C LEU A 597 26.32 -0.63 12.42
N GLN A 598 25.57 -0.98 13.45
CA GLN A 598 26.09 -1.60 14.67
C GLN A 598 25.40 -2.93 14.92
N VAL A 599 26.18 -3.95 15.28
CA VAL A 599 25.65 -5.22 15.80
C VAL A 599 25.88 -5.23 17.31
N LEU A 600 24.80 -5.39 18.07
CA LEU A 600 24.78 -5.32 19.52
C LEU A 600 24.32 -6.66 20.08
N LYS A 601 24.68 -6.93 21.33
CA LYS A 601 24.12 -8.01 22.14
C LYS A 601 23.44 -7.37 23.35
N VAL A 602 22.20 -7.73 23.64
CA VAL A 602 21.47 -7.22 24.80
C VAL A 602 22.05 -7.85 26.06
N SER A 603 22.80 -7.08 26.86
CA SER A 603 23.32 -7.55 28.14
C SER A 603 22.24 -7.47 29.24
N GLU A 604 22.37 -8.30 30.28
CA GLU A 604 21.47 -8.28 31.45
C GLU A 604 21.45 -6.90 32.16
N ALA A 605 22.51 -6.10 32.04
CA ALA A 605 22.56 -4.73 32.56
C ALA A 605 21.60 -3.74 31.84
N PHE A 606 21.04 -4.11 30.69
CA PHE A 606 19.91 -3.41 30.05
C PHE A 606 18.54 -3.98 30.48
N ALA A 607 18.52 -5.10 31.20
CA ALA A 607 17.32 -5.84 31.58
C ALA A 607 16.96 -5.71 33.09
N GLU A 608 17.72 -4.93 33.88
CA GLU A 608 17.37 -4.57 35.26
C GLU A 608 16.18 -3.60 35.30
N LEU A 609 14.99 -4.12 34.97
CA LEU A 609 13.72 -3.51 35.36
C LEU A 609 13.64 -3.49 36.90
N PRO A 610 13.25 -2.37 37.54
CA PRO A 610 13.02 -2.37 38.98
C PRO A 610 11.83 -3.27 39.31
N ALA A 611 12.10 -4.31 40.10
CA ALA A 611 11.16 -5.36 40.45
C ALA A 611 9.86 -4.84 41.11
N GLU A 612 8.81 -5.67 41.06
CA GLU A 612 7.44 -5.36 41.47
C GLU A 612 7.25 -4.86 42.92
N GLY A 613 8.28 -4.93 43.77
CA GLY A 613 8.27 -4.38 45.13
C GLY A 613 7.96 -2.87 45.19
N ALA A 614 8.34 -2.10 44.17
CA ALA A 614 8.16 -0.64 44.17
C ALA A 614 6.69 -0.17 43.98
N MET A 615 5.75 -1.06 43.61
CA MET A 615 4.35 -0.67 43.38
C MET A 615 3.49 -0.60 44.66
N ASN A 616 3.92 -1.18 45.77
CA ASN A 616 3.16 -1.12 47.03
C ASN A 616 3.40 0.19 47.80
N ASP A 617 4.64 0.67 47.88
CA ASP A 617 4.96 1.94 48.57
C ASP A 617 4.42 3.19 47.86
N LEU A 618 4.13 3.07 46.55
CA LEU A 618 3.48 4.12 45.76
C LEU A 618 1.97 4.27 45.99
N ARG A 619 1.31 3.35 46.73
CA ARG A 619 -0.10 3.51 47.13
C ARG A 619 -0.29 4.33 48.41
N SER A 620 0.76 4.47 49.23
CA SER A 620 0.75 5.24 50.49
C SER A 620 1.21 6.70 50.34
N ALA A 621 1.84 7.06 49.23
CA ALA A 621 2.53 8.35 49.05
C ALA A 621 1.78 9.37 48.16
N SER A 622 0.48 9.22 47.92
CA SER A 622 -0.30 10.12 47.05
C SER A 622 -0.85 11.35 47.78
N SER A 623 -0.05 12.05 48.59
CA SER A 623 -0.53 13.19 49.39
C SER A 623 0.46 14.35 49.59
N THR A 624 1.42 14.56 48.69
CA THR A 624 2.16 15.83 48.56
C THR A 624 2.65 16.01 47.12
N ALA A 625 2.72 17.26 46.66
CA ALA A 625 3.35 17.60 45.39
C ALA A 625 4.85 17.86 45.60
N ASP A 626 5.71 17.29 44.75
CA ASP A 626 6.67 17.98 43.87
C ASP A 626 7.59 16.94 43.17
N GLY A 627 8.36 17.36 42.16
CA GLY A 627 9.68 16.78 41.86
C GLY A 627 9.80 15.44 41.12
N SER A 628 10.03 15.52 39.80
CA SER A 628 11.02 14.72 39.04
C SER A 628 11.19 13.21 39.32
N HIS A 629 10.57 12.35 38.48
CA HIS A 629 11.13 11.12 37.87
C HIS A 629 10.04 10.35 37.09
N MET A 630 10.04 10.36 35.75
CA MET A 630 9.30 9.44 34.86
C MET A 630 9.74 9.70 33.40
N ARG A 631 10.55 8.83 32.79
CA ARG A 631 10.18 7.64 31.98
C ARG A 631 9.37 7.96 30.72
N LEU A 632 9.83 7.37 29.60
CA LEU A 632 9.17 7.35 28.29
C LEU A 632 7.65 7.17 28.40
N ARG A 633 6.92 8.24 28.12
CA ARG A 633 5.47 8.22 28.01
C ARG A 633 5.09 8.33 26.55
N ALA A 634 4.40 7.32 26.02
CA ALA A 634 3.50 7.51 24.88
C ALA A 634 2.51 8.62 25.26
N LEU A 635 2.75 9.83 24.75
CA LEU A 635 2.31 11.04 25.45
C LEU A 635 0.90 11.48 25.05
N THR A 636 -0.04 11.18 25.94
CA THR A 636 -1.46 11.54 25.83
C THR A 636 -1.82 12.92 26.42
N ARG A 637 -0.83 13.78 26.74
CA ARG A 637 -1.03 15.04 27.47
C ARG A 637 -0.59 16.28 26.67
N SER A 638 -1.47 16.74 25.78
CA SER A 638 -1.45 18.12 25.24
C SER A 638 -2.83 18.56 24.73
N LEU A 639 -3.92 18.12 25.37
CA LEU A 639 -5.31 18.41 24.98
C LEU A 639 -6.11 19.03 26.14
N SER A 640 -5.61 20.12 26.73
CA SER A 640 -6.37 21.01 27.63
C SER A 640 -5.56 22.24 28.09
N ALA A 641 -5.11 23.12 27.17
CA ALA A 641 -4.47 24.40 27.56
C ALA A 641 -4.44 25.51 26.48
N GLU A 642 -5.38 25.56 25.54
CA GLU A 642 -5.61 26.77 24.73
C GLU A 642 -7.01 27.30 25.03
N GLY A 643 -7.10 28.38 25.81
CA GLY A 643 -8.39 28.92 26.25
C GLY A 643 -8.40 29.58 27.63
N ARG A 644 -7.52 30.56 27.85
CA ARG A 644 -7.73 31.71 28.77
C ARG A 644 -6.57 32.70 28.61
N GLY A 645 -6.88 33.93 28.19
CA GLY A 645 -5.93 35.03 28.25
C GLY A 645 -5.66 35.43 29.71
N GLY A 646 -4.42 35.80 30.01
CA GLY A 646 -3.98 36.21 31.34
C GLY A 646 -2.69 37.03 31.25
N HIS A 647 -2.75 38.24 31.77
CA HIS A 647 -1.74 39.30 31.69
C HIS A 647 -0.27 38.88 31.81
N VAL A 648 0.55 39.44 30.91
CA VAL A 648 1.97 39.67 31.15
C VAL A 648 2.11 40.58 32.39
N ASN A 649 2.87 40.13 33.39
CA ASN A 649 3.39 40.98 34.45
C ASN A 649 4.92 40.84 34.51
N GLN A 650 5.59 41.96 34.74
CA GLN A 650 7.05 42.08 34.64
C GLN A 650 7.74 41.75 35.97
N MET A 651 8.86 41.01 35.90
CA MET A 651 10.08 41.18 36.72
C MET A 651 9.98 40.99 38.26
N PRO A 652 11.11 40.94 39.00
CA PRO A 652 12.53 41.09 38.62
C PRO A 652 13.16 39.88 37.93
#